data_AF-A0A376H053-F1
#
_entry.id   AF-A0A376H053-F1
#
_cell.length_a   1.000
_cell.length_b   1.000
_cell.length_c   1.000
_cell.angle_alpha   90.00
_cell.angle_beta   90.00
_cell.angle_gamma   90.00
#
_symmetry.space_group_name_H-M   'P 1'
#
loop_
_entity.id
_entity.type
_entity.pdbx_description
1 polymer ?
#
loop_
_entity_poly.entity_id
_entity_poly.type
_entity_poly.pdbx_seq_one_letter_code
_entity_poly.pdbx_strand_id
1 'polypeptide(L)'
;MWKLDSLEISGLHLLIGIFLIPIVFYVIKNIIRKLMYQTKITGVIDIFFTKRYLSLLGEVLLLILFFSLFLFQKRLSVRLFEPTTFKFNLIEIYGFVIGILSIYGIYIGFLQFVIGDSEKSRWLGKNKLKYLTDTSIWYQITQTKYFLITLFILVILPVPIIYTSDEIQNDLLYIWQASLVILLCIYIFLIGMSLEMLLILFLIKGESDWGLERNIKKYIENEYYRYFKKMYKYGFDAEKIEVFFRKLANNLQKVNDEEVDEFILTIFSEINKNMMYPFGEFKKVRKIKTFYGTDDKFLYYDYKRFIYKKWEFLTRIQEDIRFSSFKELIDDDMFIISQLVKENPEFIEERNVMQRMWYEQNENTHEYLFDKLIEKAILDNRMDELCNEVKRTTMQLEHISNEKKILIDFYTNIEKYKWEKIFEEYWKNSGQFELPKFRKKEERVISTNRYQENIELITIDPDNYELYSSVLFHYLISNFGDLDKKHFDNEKIKKMIKAMDKEYSVAYSLYQLLYPDGKNNWNETTFYFGKQLDKYFDFFDENEQREKLYMTAASKVSNTHIGHRITLKVLRELFDTRYQIITSMTYFEQFPFSRISMLKWLYVQEMLVEKYECKSSSILIDNKEDEKEQRLVEELVVSYLRMIDDLPELSTNEGLRDKIVSLFEWVTIRKWLLSKGLGVVGLMYYEYLLMYHTKNFNQEIFIDAIRFSNDEKERYYFMSDGILEFFVWKLIDDTYKKIFENKEILFSIKSKVSYTLRSKNMTVNEFVEEIYIKLDKLEFLQVGKIDIDLITNRLSEILFE
;
A
#
# COMPACT_ATOMS: atom_id res chain seq x y z
N MET A 1 67.39 -45.24 27.89
CA MET A 1 67.45 -46.33 28.88
C MET A 1 66.84 -45.81 30.18
N TRP A 2 65.51 -45.83 30.29
CA TRP A 2 64.78 -45.69 31.55
C TRP A 2 63.98 -46.99 31.68
N LYS A 3 64.40 -47.86 32.59
CA LYS A 3 63.62 -49.03 33.01
C LYS A 3 62.41 -48.49 33.76
N LEU A 4 61.25 -48.53 33.12
CA LEU A 4 59.98 -48.57 33.85
C LEU A 4 59.80 -50.02 34.26
N ASP A 5 60.08 -50.31 35.52
CA ASP A 5 59.76 -51.58 36.13
C ASP A 5 58.27 -51.88 35.94
N SER A 6 57.99 -53.17 35.77
CA SER A 6 56.70 -53.79 35.49
C SER A 6 55.61 -53.32 36.44
N LEU A 7 54.84 -52.31 36.01
CA LEU A 7 53.46 -52.16 36.47
C LEU A 7 52.65 -53.25 35.79
N GLU A 8 52.27 -54.29 36.54
CA GLU A 8 51.16 -55.17 36.15
C GLU A 8 49.89 -54.33 36.09
N ILE A 9 49.66 -53.69 34.94
CA ILE A 9 48.41 -53.00 34.64
C ILE A 9 47.37 -54.10 34.39
N SER A 10 46.69 -54.54 35.45
CA SER A 10 45.52 -55.41 35.33
C SER A 10 44.48 -54.78 34.39
N GLY A 11 43.65 -55.60 33.72
CA GLY A 11 42.59 -55.12 32.81
C GLY A 11 41.64 -54.10 33.46
N LEU A 12 41.61 -54.03 34.79
CA LEU A 12 40.86 -53.07 35.59
C LEU A 12 41.44 -51.64 35.48
N HIS A 13 42.75 -51.47 35.37
CA HIS A 13 43.39 -50.16 35.13
C HIS A 13 43.14 -49.64 33.71
N LEU A 14 42.99 -50.53 32.73
CA LEU A 14 42.62 -50.19 31.36
C LEU A 14 41.14 -49.77 31.25
N LEU A 15 40.26 -50.45 31.98
CA LEU A 15 38.86 -50.05 32.16
C LEU A 15 38.72 -48.69 32.87
N ILE A 16 39.51 -48.42 33.91
CA ILE A 16 39.54 -47.11 34.59
C ILE A 16 40.07 -46.02 33.64
N GLY A 17 41.10 -46.31 32.85
CA GLY A 17 41.60 -45.41 31.82
C GLY A 17 40.55 -45.08 30.76
N ILE A 18 39.80 -46.08 30.29
CA ILE A 18 38.67 -45.91 29.37
C ILE A 18 37.52 -45.11 30.01
N PHE A 19 37.24 -45.30 31.30
CA PHE A 19 36.24 -44.52 32.05
C PHE A 19 36.65 -43.07 32.29
N LEU A 20 37.95 -42.75 32.27
CA LEU A 20 38.46 -41.39 32.37
C LEU A 20 38.45 -40.66 31.03
N ILE A 21 38.40 -41.35 29.88
CA ILE A 21 38.30 -40.73 28.55
C ILE A 21 37.05 -39.84 28.40
N PRO A 22 35.83 -40.24 28.83
CA PRO A 22 34.67 -39.36 28.85
C PRO A 22 34.88 -38.08 29.69
N ILE A 23 35.57 -38.19 30.82
CA ILE A 23 35.86 -37.06 31.72
C ILE A 23 36.89 -36.14 31.09
N VAL A 24 37.95 -36.68 30.48
CA VAL A 24 38.96 -35.91 29.74
C VAL A 24 38.32 -35.25 28.51
N PHE A 25 37.44 -35.94 27.79
CA PHE A 25 36.70 -35.39 26.66
C PHE A 25 35.72 -34.29 27.10
N TYR A 26 35.08 -34.44 28.26
CA TYR A 26 34.24 -33.41 28.87
C TYR A 26 35.05 -32.16 29.29
N VAL A 27 36.25 -32.36 29.85
CA VAL A 27 37.17 -31.27 30.21
C VAL A 27 37.72 -30.59 28.96
N ILE A 28 38.13 -31.32 27.93
CA ILE A 28 38.57 -30.77 26.63
C ILE A 28 37.42 -30.02 25.96
N LYS A 29 36.20 -30.57 25.94
CA LYS A 29 34.99 -29.90 25.44
C LYS A 29 34.74 -28.58 26.18
N ASN A 30 34.92 -28.54 27.49
CA ASN A 30 34.77 -27.32 28.28
C ASN A 30 35.92 -26.32 28.10
N ILE A 31 37.15 -26.78 27.91
CA ILE A 31 38.31 -25.93 27.60
C ILE A 31 38.17 -25.32 26.20
N ILE A 32 37.77 -26.11 25.20
CA ILE A 32 37.45 -25.64 23.85
C ILE A 32 36.29 -24.63 23.92
N ARG A 33 35.23 -24.91 24.68
CA ARG A 33 34.10 -24.00 24.89
C ARG A 33 34.51 -22.69 25.59
N LYS A 34 35.50 -22.72 26.49
CA LYS A 34 36.05 -21.55 27.19
C LYS A 34 36.97 -20.73 26.28
N LEU A 35 37.81 -21.38 25.47
CA LEU A 35 38.63 -20.76 24.42
C LEU A 35 37.75 -20.15 23.30
N MET A 36 36.62 -20.77 22.97
CA MET A 36 35.63 -20.26 22.02
C MET A 36 34.96 -18.97 22.51
N TYR A 37 34.56 -18.90 23.78
CA TYR A 37 33.95 -17.70 24.37
C TYR A 37 34.90 -16.50 24.35
N GLN A 38 36.20 -16.75 24.51
CA GLN A 38 37.23 -15.71 24.50
C GLN A 38 37.65 -15.25 23.10
N THR A 39 37.44 -16.07 22.05
CA THR A 39 37.94 -15.77 20.69
C THR A 39 36.89 -15.30 19.68
N LYS A 40 35.60 -15.24 20.02
CA LYS A 40 34.48 -14.90 19.09
C LYS A 40 34.45 -15.77 17.82
N ILE A 41 35.07 -16.96 17.81
CA ILE A 41 35.01 -17.93 16.70
C ILE A 41 33.81 -18.85 16.93
N THR A 42 32.60 -18.33 16.73
CA THR A 42 31.37 -19.14 16.81
C THR A 42 30.99 -19.78 15.47
N GLY A 43 31.36 -19.18 14.34
CA GLY A 43 30.92 -19.63 13.00
C GLY A 43 31.62 -20.87 12.42
N VAL A 44 32.81 -21.26 12.90
CA VAL A 44 33.58 -22.37 12.32
C VAL A 44 33.07 -23.74 12.81
N ILE A 45 32.48 -23.80 14.00
CA ILE A 45 32.04 -25.07 14.61
C ILE A 45 30.67 -25.52 14.09
N ASP A 46 29.76 -24.60 13.77
CA ASP A 46 28.49 -24.95 13.14
C ASP A 46 28.71 -25.64 11.77
N ILE A 47 29.83 -25.35 11.08
CA ILE A 47 30.22 -26.02 9.83
C ILE A 47 30.47 -27.52 10.09
N PHE A 48 31.07 -27.87 11.23
CA PHE A 48 31.38 -29.26 11.58
C PHE A 48 30.15 -30.09 11.95
N PHE A 49 29.06 -29.47 12.44
CA PHE A 49 27.81 -30.17 12.82
C PHE A 49 26.85 -30.45 11.66
N THR A 50 27.26 -30.29 10.40
CA THR A 50 26.48 -30.83 9.29
C THR A 50 26.75 -32.33 9.13
N LYS A 51 25.71 -33.13 8.87
CA LYS A 51 25.76 -34.60 8.71
C LYS A 51 26.99 -35.09 7.94
N ARG A 52 27.35 -34.41 6.84
CA ARG A 52 28.52 -34.73 6.00
C ARG A 52 29.86 -34.58 6.73
N TYR A 53 30.05 -33.51 7.51
CA TYR A 53 31.30 -33.27 8.25
C TYR A 53 31.37 -34.09 9.54
N LEU A 54 30.24 -34.31 10.22
CA LEU A 54 30.16 -35.23 11.36
C LEU A 54 30.52 -36.66 10.97
N SER A 55 30.06 -37.13 9.81
CA SER A 55 30.42 -38.45 9.28
C SER A 55 31.94 -38.56 9.03
N LEU A 56 32.53 -37.56 8.36
CA LEU A 56 33.98 -37.54 8.11
C LEU A 56 34.80 -37.46 9.40
N LEU A 57 34.36 -36.64 10.38
CA LEU A 57 34.97 -36.59 11.70
C LEU A 57 34.87 -37.92 12.44
N GLY A 58 33.72 -38.60 12.35
CA GLY A 58 33.51 -39.93 12.94
C GLY A 58 34.48 -40.97 12.37
N GLU A 59 34.70 -40.96 11.05
CA GLU A 59 35.69 -41.84 10.40
C GLU A 59 37.10 -41.59 10.91
N VAL A 60 37.54 -40.33 10.93
CA VAL A 60 38.88 -39.94 11.39
C VAL A 60 39.06 -40.29 12.87
N LEU A 61 38.06 -40.01 13.71
CA LEU A 61 38.09 -40.31 15.13
C LEU A 61 38.16 -41.82 15.39
N LEU A 62 37.38 -42.63 14.69
CA LEU A 62 37.42 -44.08 14.81
C LEU A 62 38.80 -44.64 14.45
N LEU A 63 39.38 -44.17 13.34
CA LEU A 63 40.71 -44.59 12.91
C LEU A 63 41.79 -44.20 13.93
N ILE A 64 41.77 -42.95 14.42
CA ILE A 64 42.73 -42.48 15.43
C ILE A 64 42.63 -43.30 16.72
N LEU A 65 41.41 -43.52 17.23
CA LEU A 65 41.18 -44.33 18.42
C LEU A 65 41.63 -45.78 18.21
N PHE A 66 41.32 -46.38 17.05
CA PHE A 66 41.73 -47.74 16.73
C PHE A 66 43.26 -47.90 16.70
N PHE A 67 43.95 -47.04 15.94
CA PHE A 67 45.41 -47.10 15.81
C PHE A 67 46.12 -46.77 17.12
N SER A 68 45.64 -45.78 17.88
CA SER A 68 46.19 -45.46 19.20
C SER A 68 46.05 -46.62 20.19
N LEU A 69 44.90 -47.29 20.23
CA LEU A 69 44.68 -48.48 21.06
C LEU A 69 45.60 -49.64 20.64
N PHE A 70 45.71 -49.91 19.34
CA PHE A 70 46.61 -50.93 18.82
C PHE A 70 48.08 -50.64 19.18
N LEU A 71 48.55 -49.42 18.95
CA LEU A 71 49.93 -49.02 19.28
C LEU A 71 50.20 -49.06 20.78
N PHE A 72 49.22 -48.67 21.60
CA PHE A 72 49.31 -48.76 23.05
C PHE A 72 49.41 -50.20 23.53
N GLN A 73 48.55 -51.10 23.02
CA GLN A 73 48.57 -52.53 23.33
C GLN A 73 49.89 -53.18 22.91
N LYS A 74 50.38 -52.87 21.70
CA LYS A 74 51.66 -53.38 21.18
C LYS A 74 52.86 -52.87 21.98
N ARG A 75 52.87 -51.59 22.38
CA ARG A 75 53.99 -50.97 23.10
C ARG A 75 54.10 -51.43 24.55
N LEU A 76 52.97 -51.67 25.21
CA LEU A 76 52.92 -52.14 26.59
C LEU A 76 52.77 -53.65 26.71
N SER A 77 52.74 -54.36 25.58
CA SER A 77 52.52 -55.81 25.49
C SER A 77 51.28 -56.29 26.26
N VAL A 78 50.23 -55.46 26.33
CA VAL A 78 49.01 -55.78 27.08
C VAL A 78 48.21 -56.84 26.31
N ARG A 79 48.13 -58.06 26.86
CA ARG A 79 47.36 -59.17 26.31
C ARG A 79 46.15 -59.44 27.20
N LEU A 80 44.95 -59.21 26.68
CA LEU A 80 43.71 -59.57 27.39
C LEU A 80 43.38 -61.07 27.26
N PHE A 81 43.89 -61.70 26.20
CA PHE A 81 43.74 -63.13 25.92
C PHE A 81 45.11 -63.74 25.64
N GLU A 82 45.38 -64.94 26.16
CA GLU A 82 46.62 -65.67 25.93
C GLU A 82 46.38 -66.84 24.96
N PRO A 83 47.16 -66.96 23.85
CA PRO A 83 46.98 -68.04 22.89
C PRO A 83 47.56 -69.40 23.34
N THR A 84 48.47 -69.42 24.31
CA THR A 84 49.29 -70.62 24.65
C THR A 84 48.80 -71.42 25.84
N THR A 85 47.82 -70.93 26.61
CA THR A 85 47.08 -71.76 27.57
C THR A 85 45.78 -72.21 26.94
N PHE A 86 45.15 -73.25 27.49
CA PHE A 86 43.91 -73.93 27.07
C PHE A 86 42.66 -73.01 26.97
N LYS A 87 42.82 -71.69 26.76
CA LYS A 87 41.88 -70.58 26.86
C LYS A 87 41.57 -69.85 25.54
N PHE A 88 42.23 -70.18 24.43
CA PHE A 88 41.81 -69.67 23.11
C PHE A 88 40.87 -70.66 22.40
N ASN A 89 39.82 -71.08 23.10
CA ASN A 89 38.80 -71.98 22.58
C ASN A 89 37.88 -71.21 21.62
N LEU A 90 37.85 -71.60 20.34
CA LEU A 90 37.01 -70.95 19.34
C LEU A 90 35.53 -70.93 19.74
N ILE A 91 35.03 -71.96 20.42
CA ILE A 91 33.63 -72.03 20.85
C ILE A 91 33.33 -70.92 21.85
N GLU A 92 34.20 -70.73 22.85
CA GLU A 92 34.05 -69.68 23.86
C GLU A 92 34.24 -68.29 23.27
N ILE A 93 35.22 -68.13 22.37
CA ILE A 93 35.49 -66.86 21.68
C ILE A 93 34.30 -66.47 20.79
N TYR A 94 33.78 -67.41 20.01
CA TYR A 94 32.60 -67.13 19.18
C TYR A 94 31.35 -66.91 20.03
N GLY A 95 31.19 -67.59 21.17
CA GLY A 95 30.16 -67.26 22.15
C GLY A 95 30.25 -65.79 22.62
N PHE A 96 31.47 -65.32 22.90
CA PHE A 96 31.72 -63.93 23.26
C PHE A 96 31.48 -62.94 22.10
N VAL A 97 31.95 -63.26 20.89
CA VAL A 97 31.70 -62.45 19.68
C VAL A 97 30.20 -62.36 19.36
N ILE A 98 29.45 -63.46 19.49
CA ILE A 98 27.98 -63.48 19.35
C ILE A 98 27.34 -62.56 20.40
N GLY A 99 27.82 -62.58 21.64
CA GLY A 99 27.36 -61.66 22.69
C GLY A 99 27.55 -60.19 22.31
N ILE A 100 28.71 -59.83 21.76
CA ILE A 100 29.02 -58.47 21.30
C ILE A 100 28.16 -58.08 20.09
N LEU A 101 27.98 -58.97 19.12
CA LEU A 101 27.11 -58.74 17.97
C LEU A 101 25.63 -58.61 18.38
N SER A 102 25.21 -59.31 19.44
CA SER A 102 23.85 -59.19 19.98
C SER A 102 23.58 -57.79 20.53
N ILE A 103 24.56 -57.12 21.14
CA ILE A 103 24.45 -55.71 21.58
C ILE A 103 24.22 -54.79 20.37
N TYR A 104 24.90 -55.05 19.26
CA TYR A 104 24.65 -54.31 18.01
C TYR A 104 23.25 -54.58 17.45
N GLY A 105 22.78 -55.82 17.51
CA GLY A 105 21.42 -56.19 17.13
C GLY A 105 20.35 -55.45 17.96
N ILE A 106 20.54 -55.34 19.27
CA ILE A 106 19.68 -54.55 20.17
C ILE A 106 19.66 -53.07 19.74
N TYR A 107 20.83 -52.50 19.44
CA TYR A 107 20.93 -51.13 18.95
C TYR A 107 20.21 -50.92 17.61
N ILE A 108 20.32 -51.85 16.66
CA ILE A 108 19.56 -51.79 15.40
C ILE A 108 18.06 -51.86 15.67
N GLY A 109 17.61 -52.74 16.57
CA GLY A 109 16.21 -52.81 16.98
C GLY A 109 15.71 -51.49 17.59
N PHE A 110 16.55 -50.83 18.39
CA PHE A 110 16.26 -49.50 18.92
C PHE A 110 16.14 -48.45 17.81
N LEU A 111 17.05 -48.43 16.83
CA LEU A 111 16.95 -47.51 15.68
C LEU A 111 15.67 -47.76 14.86
N GLN A 112 15.28 -49.02 14.67
CA GLN A 112 14.02 -49.38 13.99
C GLN A 112 12.80 -48.85 14.76
N PHE A 113 12.79 -48.98 16.09
CA PHE A 113 11.76 -48.38 16.94
C PHE A 113 11.69 -46.86 16.80
N VAL A 114 12.84 -46.17 16.86
CA VAL A 114 12.91 -44.71 16.70
C VAL A 114 12.43 -44.27 15.32
N ILE A 115 12.77 -45.01 14.25
CA ILE A 115 12.31 -44.71 12.88
C ILE A 115 10.80 -44.95 12.74
N GLY A 116 10.25 -45.99 13.36
CA GLY A 116 8.82 -46.32 13.32
C GLY A 116 7.92 -45.27 13.98
N ASP A 117 8.35 -44.68 15.09
CA ASP A 117 7.60 -43.60 15.78
C ASP A 117 7.82 -42.21 15.14
N SER A 118 8.70 -42.11 14.13
CA SER A 118 9.24 -40.83 13.63
C SER A 118 8.30 -40.03 12.71
N GLU A 119 7.31 -40.66 12.09
CA GLU A 119 6.41 -39.97 11.17
C GLU A 119 5.49 -38.96 11.87
N LYS A 120 5.22 -39.16 13.17
CA LYS A 120 4.30 -38.33 13.96
C LYS A 120 4.97 -37.14 14.66
N SER A 121 6.31 -37.10 14.73
CA SER A 121 7.07 -36.08 15.46
C SER A 121 7.85 -35.16 14.51
N ARG A 122 7.14 -34.40 13.66
CA ARG A 122 7.74 -33.39 12.79
C ARG A 122 7.58 -31.98 13.39
N TRP A 123 8.52 -31.11 13.08
CA TRP A 123 8.48 -29.69 13.39
C TRP A 123 9.32 -28.91 12.38
N LEU A 124 8.76 -27.84 11.82
CA LEU A 124 9.35 -27.05 10.73
C LEU A 124 9.81 -27.91 9.55
N GLY A 125 9.02 -28.95 9.23
CA GLY A 125 9.31 -29.93 8.18
C GLY A 125 10.53 -30.82 8.42
N LYS A 126 11.11 -30.79 9.62
CA LYS A 126 12.16 -31.71 10.07
C LYS A 126 11.57 -32.75 11.01
N ASN A 127 12.00 -33.99 10.84
CA ASN A 127 11.66 -35.06 11.77
C ASN A 127 12.56 -34.95 13.01
N LYS A 128 11.96 -34.73 14.18
CA LYS A 128 12.64 -34.46 15.46
C LYS A 128 13.61 -35.59 15.84
N LEU A 129 13.17 -36.85 15.74
CA LEU A 129 13.98 -38.03 16.05
C LEU A 129 15.09 -38.26 15.03
N LYS A 130 14.78 -38.10 13.74
CA LYS A 130 15.79 -38.19 12.69
C LYS A 130 16.88 -37.13 12.85
N TYR A 131 16.50 -35.89 13.19
CA TYR A 131 17.45 -34.82 13.47
C TYR A 131 18.42 -35.21 14.60
N LEU A 132 17.90 -35.71 15.72
CA LEU A 132 18.73 -36.16 16.85
C LEU A 132 19.71 -37.27 16.45
N THR A 133 19.24 -38.30 15.74
CA THR A 133 20.11 -39.36 15.23
C THR A 133 21.18 -38.81 14.28
N ASP A 134 20.79 -37.97 13.31
CA ASP A 134 21.70 -37.40 12.32
C ASP A 134 22.75 -36.46 12.94
N THR A 135 22.45 -35.83 14.08
CA THR A 135 23.40 -34.97 14.83
C THR A 135 24.31 -35.72 15.78
N SER A 136 24.06 -37.00 16.05
CA SER A 136 24.86 -37.79 16.98
C SER A 136 26.13 -38.35 16.33
N ILE A 137 27.29 -38.04 16.90
CA ILE A 137 28.59 -38.52 16.39
C ILE A 137 28.70 -40.05 16.44
N TRP A 138 28.15 -40.69 17.49
CA TRP A 138 28.21 -42.13 17.64
C TRP A 138 27.30 -42.84 16.63
N TYR A 139 26.15 -42.26 16.29
CA TYR A 139 25.33 -42.75 15.20
C TYR A 139 26.08 -42.63 13.87
N GLN A 140 26.72 -41.49 13.60
CA GLN A 140 27.51 -41.34 12.37
C GLN A 140 28.68 -42.33 12.30
N ILE A 141 29.35 -42.65 13.42
CA ILE A 141 30.41 -43.66 13.49
C ILE A 141 29.89 -45.04 13.05
N THR A 142 28.69 -45.45 13.49
CA THR A 142 28.12 -46.75 13.09
C THR A 142 27.76 -46.83 11.61
N GLN A 143 27.54 -45.69 10.95
CA GLN A 143 27.28 -45.61 9.50
C GLN A 143 28.56 -45.62 8.64
N THR A 144 29.74 -45.59 9.27
CA THR A 144 31.01 -45.58 8.52
C THR A 144 31.39 -46.96 7.99
N LYS A 145 32.10 -46.99 6.86
CA LYS A 145 32.65 -48.25 6.31
C LYS A 145 33.65 -48.90 7.28
N TYR A 146 34.42 -48.10 8.01
CA TYR A 146 35.42 -48.58 8.95
C TYR A 146 34.81 -49.28 10.16
N PHE A 147 33.64 -48.82 10.65
CA PHE A 147 32.91 -49.53 11.69
C PHE A 147 32.46 -50.93 11.23
N LEU A 148 31.93 -51.05 10.00
CA LEU A 148 31.59 -52.34 9.41
C LEU A 148 32.83 -53.24 9.23
N ILE A 149 33.97 -52.66 8.85
CA ILE A 149 35.25 -53.39 8.79
C ILE A 149 35.66 -53.89 10.18
N THR A 150 35.53 -53.09 11.24
CA THR A 150 35.83 -53.52 12.61
C THR A 150 34.94 -54.68 13.06
N LEU A 151 33.65 -54.65 12.72
CA LEU A 151 32.73 -55.78 12.97
C LEU A 151 33.14 -57.05 12.20
N PHE A 152 33.55 -56.89 10.95
CA PHE A 152 34.02 -58.00 10.12
C PHE A 152 35.32 -58.62 10.65
N ILE A 153 36.27 -57.77 11.04
CA ILE A 153 37.55 -58.14 11.67
C ILE A 153 37.30 -58.91 12.97
N LEU A 154 36.33 -58.48 13.78
CA LEU A 154 35.96 -59.15 15.03
C LEU A 154 35.57 -60.62 14.82
N VAL A 155 34.84 -60.91 13.75
CA VAL A 155 34.33 -62.26 13.44
C VAL A 155 35.40 -63.15 12.81
N ILE A 156 36.25 -62.59 11.95
CA ILE A 156 37.16 -63.38 11.11
C ILE A 156 38.51 -63.62 11.78
N LEU A 157 39.08 -62.64 12.48
CA LEU A 157 40.43 -62.75 13.03
C LEU A 157 40.67 -63.87 14.06
N PRO A 158 39.70 -64.35 14.85
CA PRO A 158 39.92 -65.48 15.77
C PRO A 158 40.49 -66.73 15.09
N VAL A 159 40.12 -67.00 13.83
CA VAL A 159 40.58 -68.19 13.07
C VAL A 159 42.08 -68.11 12.74
N PRO A 160 42.59 -67.10 12.00
CA PRO A 160 44.01 -67.01 11.66
C PRO A 160 44.92 -66.86 12.88
N ILE A 161 44.44 -66.32 14.01
CA ILE A 161 45.21 -66.24 15.26
C ILE A 161 45.64 -67.63 15.75
N ILE A 162 44.83 -68.67 15.52
CA ILE A 162 45.14 -70.05 15.96
C ILE A 162 46.17 -70.72 15.04
N TYR A 163 46.11 -70.43 13.74
CA TYR A 163 46.93 -71.11 12.73
C TYR A 163 48.27 -70.41 12.43
N THR A 164 48.55 -69.27 13.07
CA THR A 164 49.76 -68.45 12.83
C THR A 164 50.69 -68.48 14.04
N SER A 165 52.01 -68.43 13.83
CA SER A 165 53.02 -68.45 14.89
C SER A 165 53.70 -67.08 15.14
N ASP A 166 54.24 -66.93 16.36
CA ASP A 166 55.17 -65.88 16.82
C ASP A 166 54.67 -64.42 16.70
N GLU A 167 55.34 -63.58 15.90
CA GLU A 167 55.11 -62.13 15.88
C GLU A 167 53.80 -61.75 15.18
N ILE A 168 53.46 -62.44 14.09
CA ILE A 168 52.23 -62.18 13.33
C ILE A 168 51.01 -62.58 14.17
N GLN A 169 51.10 -63.66 14.94
CA GLN A 169 50.04 -64.07 15.87
C GLN A 169 49.75 -62.98 16.89
N ASN A 170 50.79 -62.34 17.44
CA ASN A 170 50.66 -61.27 18.42
C ASN A 170 50.05 -60.01 17.79
N ASP A 171 50.49 -59.61 16.59
CA ASP A 171 49.93 -58.46 15.90
C ASP A 171 48.45 -58.66 15.53
N LEU A 172 48.07 -59.85 15.05
CA LEU A 172 46.66 -60.20 14.79
C LEU A 172 45.82 -60.20 16.08
N LEU A 173 46.39 -60.70 17.18
CA LEU A 173 45.75 -60.69 18.48
C LEU A 173 45.52 -59.25 19.00
N TYR A 174 46.50 -58.35 18.84
CA TYR A 174 46.35 -56.94 19.22
C TYR A 174 45.31 -56.22 18.33
N ILE A 175 45.28 -56.49 17.02
CA ILE A 175 44.24 -55.93 16.12
C ILE A 175 42.84 -56.39 16.54
N TRP A 176 42.70 -57.68 16.86
CA TRP A 176 41.42 -58.25 17.30
C TRP A 176 40.99 -57.71 18.68
N GLN A 177 41.93 -57.60 19.65
CA GLN A 177 41.66 -57.02 20.96
C GLN A 177 41.33 -55.52 20.89
N ALA A 178 42.01 -54.75 20.03
CA ALA A 178 41.67 -53.35 19.78
C ALA A 178 40.26 -53.21 19.19
N SER A 179 39.87 -54.11 18.27
CA SER A 179 38.52 -54.18 17.68
C SER A 179 37.47 -54.46 18.75
N LEU A 180 37.74 -55.39 19.66
CA LEU A 180 36.86 -55.70 20.79
C LEU A 180 36.65 -54.50 21.71
N VAL A 181 37.75 -53.89 22.17
CA VAL A 181 37.71 -52.78 23.13
C VAL A 181 37.01 -51.57 22.52
N ILE A 182 37.31 -51.22 21.26
CA ILE A 182 36.69 -50.06 20.63
C ILE A 182 35.19 -50.27 20.40
N LEU A 183 34.75 -51.48 20.05
CA LEU A 183 33.34 -51.79 19.88
C LEU A 183 32.59 -51.70 21.21
N LEU A 184 33.13 -52.27 22.30
CA LEU A 184 32.54 -52.14 23.64
C LEU A 184 32.42 -50.67 24.08
N CYS A 185 33.47 -49.87 23.84
CA CYS A 185 33.42 -48.42 24.11
C CYS A 185 32.29 -47.75 23.31
N ILE A 186 32.21 -48.00 22.00
CA ILE A 186 31.15 -47.44 21.15
C ILE A 186 29.78 -47.86 21.65
N TYR A 187 29.57 -49.12 22.02
CA TYR A 187 28.28 -49.59 22.52
C TYR A 187 27.84 -48.93 23.82
N ILE A 188 28.77 -48.68 24.76
CA ILE A 188 28.44 -47.92 25.98
C ILE A 188 27.89 -46.53 25.62
N PHE A 189 28.52 -45.83 24.68
CA PHE A 189 28.03 -44.53 24.22
C PHE A 189 26.73 -44.61 23.42
N LEU A 190 26.54 -45.67 22.62
CA LEU A 190 25.28 -45.90 21.90
C LEU A 190 24.11 -46.18 22.86
N ILE A 191 24.34 -46.93 23.94
CA ILE A 191 23.34 -47.14 24.99
C ILE A 191 23.02 -45.80 25.67
N GLY A 192 24.03 -45.00 26.04
CA GLY A 192 23.82 -43.67 26.60
C GLY A 192 22.97 -42.78 25.69
N MET A 193 23.26 -42.76 24.39
CA MET A 193 22.46 -42.05 23.40
C MET A 193 21.03 -42.61 23.31
N SER A 194 20.84 -43.93 23.35
CA SER A 194 19.51 -44.54 23.27
C SER A 194 18.63 -44.13 24.46
N LEU A 195 19.21 -44.02 25.66
CA LEU A 195 18.52 -43.54 26.85
C LEU A 195 18.17 -42.05 26.74
N GLU A 196 19.10 -41.22 26.26
CA GLU A 196 18.84 -39.79 26.00
C GLU A 196 17.72 -39.59 24.97
N MET A 197 17.73 -40.37 23.89
CA MET A 197 16.68 -40.39 22.88
C MET A 197 15.32 -40.81 23.44
N LEU A 198 15.25 -41.79 24.33
CA LEU A 198 14.02 -42.19 25.01
C LEU A 198 13.48 -41.06 25.90
N LEU A 199 14.35 -40.38 26.65
CA LEU A 199 13.95 -39.23 27.46
C LEU A 199 13.37 -38.11 26.60
N ILE A 200 14.02 -37.78 25.48
CA ILE A 200 13.51 -36.77 24.55
C ILE A 200 12.21 -37.23 23.89
N LEU A 201 12.05 -38.52 23.58
CA LEU A 201 10.78 -39.06 23.07
C LEU A 201 9.64 -38.89 24.07
N PHE A 202 9.89 -39.04 25.38
CA PHE A 202 8.89 -38.74 26.41
C PHE A 202 8.56 -37.24 26.46
N LEU A 203 9.55 -36.36 26.33
CA LEU A 203 9.32 -34.91 26.26
C LEU A 203 8.49 -34.52 25.04
N ILE A 204 8.76 -35.14 23.87
CA ILE A 204 7.97 -34.94 22.64
C ILE A 204 6.52 -35.40 22.87
N LYS A 205 6.32 -36.59 23.48
CA LYS A 205 4.98 -37.10 23.79
C LYS A 205 4.24 -36.23 24.81
N GLY A 206 4.96 -35.47 25.63
CA GLY A 206 4.42 -34.51 26.59
C GLY A 206 4.52 -33.05 26.15
N GLU A 207 4.75 -32.75 24.87
CA GLU A 207 4.82 -31.40 24.28
C GLU A 207 5.75 -30.41 25.02
N SER A 208 6.84 -30.92 25.62
CA SER A 208 7.75 -30.14 26.47
C SER A 208 9.17 -30.06 25.91
N ASP A 209 9.35 -30.35 24.62
CA ASP A 209 10.64 -30.45 23.94
C ASP A 209 11.15 -29.13 23.31
N TRP A 210 10.75 -27.98 23.87
CA TRP A 210 11.13 -26.63 23.42
C TRP A 210 12.64 -26.45 23.15
N GLY A 211 13.50 -27.15 23.91
CA GLY A 211 14.95 -27.11 23.73
C GLY A 211 15.41 -27.76 22.42
N LEU A 212 14.73 -28.83 21.99
CA LEU A 212 14.97 -29.50 20.72
C LEU A 212 14.51 -28.63 19.55
N GLU A 213 13.31 -28.06 19.66
CA GLU A 213 12.76 -27.12 18.68
C GLU A 213 13.71 -25.94 18.46
N ARG A 214 14.19 -25.31 19.54
CA ARG A 214 15.19 -24.24 19.43
C ARG A 214 16.45 -24.65 18.66
N ASN A 215 16.92 -25.89 18.81
CA ASN A 215 18.09 -26.39 18.09
C ASN A 215 17.79 -26.64 16.60
N ILE A 216 16.60 -27.17 16.29
CA ILE A 216 16.14 -27.34 14.91
C ILE A 216 16.00 -25.97 14.22
N LYS A 217 15.47 -24.96 14.92
CA LYS A 217 15.33 -23.58 14.43
C LYS A 217 16.68 -23.01 13.99
N LYS A 218 17.65 -23.03 14.90
CA LYS A 218 19.03 -22.59 14.63
C LYS A 218 19.69 -23.36 13.50
N TYR A 219 19.41 -24.65 13.40
CA TYR A 219 19.92 -25.47 12.30
C TYR A 219 19.37 -24.98 10.95
N ILE A 220 18.08 -24.68 10.86
CA ILE A 220 17.44 -24.13 9.65
C ILE A 220 17.99 -22.74 9.32
N GLU A 221 18.06 -21.83 10.31
CA GLU A 221 18.65 -20.48 10.17
C GLU A 221 20.06 -20.56 9.54
N ASN A 222 20.92 -21.38 10.14
CA ASN A 222 22.29 -21.58 9.68
C ASN A 222 22.37 -22.21 8.28
N GLU A 223 21.47 -23.14 7.96
CA GLU A 223 21.41 -23.80 6.66
C GLU A 223 21.14 -22.77 5.55
N TYR A 224 20.09 -21.96 5.68
CA TYR A 224 19.71 -20.97 4.66
C TYR A 224 20.64 -19.76 4.64
N TYR A 225 21.15 -19.32 5.79
CA TYR A 225 22.18 -18.28 5.86
C TYR A 225 23.42 -18.65 5.04
N ARG A 226 23.84 -19.93 5.05
CA ARG A 226 24.96 -20.39 4.21
C ARG A 226 24.66 -20.31 2.72
N TYR A 227 23.44 -20.68 2.31
CA TYR A 227 23.03 -20.53 0.91
C TYR A 227 23.03 -19.05 0.51
N PHE A 228 22.50 -18.18 1.36
CA PHE A 228 22.52 -16.73 1.14
C PHE A 228 23.94 -16.17 1.04
N LYS A 229 24.82 -16.51 2.00
CA LYS A 229 26.24 -16.13 1.97
C LYS A 229 26.95 -16.61 0.70
N LYS A 230 26.60 -17.81 0.21
CA LYS A 230 27.11 -18.32 -1.06
C LYS A 230 26.61 -17.46 -2.22
N MET A 231 25.32 -17.15 -2.31
CA MET A 231 24.76 -16.25 -3.34
C MET A 231 25.47 -14.90 -3.33
N TYR A 232 25.61 -14.29 -2.15
CA TYR A 232 26.33 -13.02 -2.01
C TYR A 232 27.75 -13.11 -2.56
N LYS A 233 28.54 -14.15 -2.24
CA LYS A 233 29.92 -14.30 -2.77
C LYS A 233 29.99 -14.31 -4.30
N TYR A 234 28.98 -14.87 -4.96
CA TYR A 234 28.87 -14.93 -6.43
C TYR A 234 28.07 -13.76 -7.01
N GLY A 235 27.70 -12.77 -6.19
CA GLY A 235 26.95 -11.61 -6.63
C GLY A 235 25.55 -11.91 -7.11
N PHE A 236 24.85 -12.75 -6.36
CA PHE A 236 23.43 -13.05 -6.61
C PHE A 236 23.20 -13.53 -8.05
N ASP A 237 24.08 -14.43 -8.48
CA ASP A 237 23.94 -15.15 -9.74
C ASP A 237 22.59 -15.90 -9.80
N ALA A 238 21.99 -15.91 -10.99
CA ALA A 238 20.62 -16.41 -11.21
C ALA A 238 20.48 -17.88 -10.77
N GLU A 239 21.44 -18.71 -11.14
CA GLU A 239 21.45 -20.14 -10.85
C GLU A 239 21.48 -20.38 -9.33
N LYS A 240 22.26 -19.58 -8.60
CA LYS A 240 22.38 -19.71 -7.14
C LYS A 240 21.12 -19.25 -6.42
N ILE A 241 20.45 -18.22 -6.93
CA ILE A 241 19.13 -17.80 -6.44
C ILE A 241 18.10 -18.91 -6.65
N GLU A 242 18.06 -19.50 -7.85
CA GLU A 242 17.15 -20.61 -8.13
C GLU A 242 17.40 -21.81 -7.23
N VAL A 243 18.67 -22.16 -6.95
CA VAL A 243 19.00 -23.25 -6.02
C VAL A 243 18.48 -22.96 -4.61
N PHE A 244 18.55 -21.72 -4.14
CA PHE A 244 18.00 -21.32 -2.84
C PHE A 244 16.48 -21.55 -2.81
N PHE A 245 15.73 -20.99 -3.77
CA PHE A 245 14.27 -21.06 -3.78
C PHE A 245 13.73 -22.46 -4.13
N ARG A 246 14.43 -23.24 -4.96
CA ARG A 246 14.09 -24.65 -5.20
C ARG A 246 14.21 -25.48 -3.93
N LYS A 247 15.26 -25.23 -3.14
CA LYS A 247 15.43 -25.91 -1.85
C LYS A 247 14.37 -25.47 -0.84
N LEU A 248 14.04 -24.18 -0.82
CA LEU A 248 12.97 -23.62 -0.01
C LEU A 248 11.63 -24.30 -0.31
N ALA A 249 11.24 -24.35 -1.59
CA ALA A 249 10.01 -24.99 -2.05
C ALA A 249 9.93 -26.47 -1.63
N ASN A 250 11.00 -27.24 -1.84
CA ASN A 250 11.05 -28.66 -1.47
C ASN A 250 10.98 -28.91 0.05
N ASN A 251 11.41 -27.95 0.85
CA ASN A 251 11.33 -28.05 2.31
C ASN A 251 9.96 -27.61 2.81
N LEU A 252 9.36 -26.56 2.23
CA LEU A 252 8.00 -26.09 2.55
C LEU A 252 6.95 -27.19 2.37
N GLN A 253 7.06 -28.03 1.33
CA GLN A 253 6.18 -29.21 1.13
C GLN A 253 6.16 -30.21 2.30
N LYS A 254 7.09 -30.10 3.24
CA LYS A 254 7.19 -31.00 4.41
C LYS A 254 6.75 -30.32 5.70
N VAL A 255 6.55 -29.01 5.67
CA VAL A 255 6.13 -28.17 6.81
C VAL A 255 4.61 -28.28 6.91
N ASN A 256 4.08 -28.33 8.13
CA ASN A 256 2.64 -28.31 8.34
C ASN A 256 2.11 -26.90 8.10
N ASP A 257 0.87 -26.75 7.62
CA ASP A 257 0.29 -25.45 7.26
C ASP A 257 0.37 -24.42 8.42
N GLU A 258 0.12 -24.85 9.66
CA GLU A 258 0.20 -24.03 10.87
C GLU A 258 1.62 -23.51 11.18
N GLU A 259 2.64 -24.17 10.65
CA GLU A 259 4.07 -23.88 10.89
C GLU A 259 4.72 -23.07 9.76
N VAL A 260 4.00 -22.81 8.66
CA VAL A 260 4.54 -22.14 7.46
C VAL A 260 5.11 -20.76 7.78
N ASP A 261 4.34 -19.95 8.52
CA ASP A 261 4.78 -18.61 8.95
C ASP A 261 6.07 -18.67 9.77
N GLU A 262 6.12 -19.53 10.79
CA GLU A 262 7.30 -19.64 11.64
C GLU A 262 8.51 -20.11 10.82
N PHE A 263 8.31 -21.06 9.90
CA PHE A 263 9.37 -21.55 9.03
C PHE A 263 9.96 -20.44 8.15
N ILE A 264 9.11 -19.66 7.48
CA ILE A 264 9.55 -18.59 6.57
C ILE A 264 10.23 -17.46 7.36
N LEU A 265 9.64 -17.02 8.47
CA LEU A 265 10.24 -16.00 9.33
C LEU A 265 11.59 -16.47 9.89
N THR A 266 11.71 -17.73 10.30
CA THR A 266 12.97 -18.32 10.76
C THR A 266 14.05 -18.18 9.69
N ILE A 267 13.74 -18.53 8.44
CA ILE A 267 14.71 -18.50 7.34
C ILE A 267 15.21 -17.10 7.05
N PHE A 268 14.31 -16.12 6.96
CA PHE A 268 14.68 -14.77 6.56
C PHE A 268 15.19 -13.92 7.74
N SER A 269 14.78 -14.18 8.98
CA SER A 269 15.20 -13.39 10.14
C SER A 269 16.73 -13.38 10.33
N GLU A 270 17.40 -14.52 10.16
CA GLU A 270 18.86 -14.58 10.29
C GLU A 270 19.57 -13.88 9.12
N ILE A 271 19.02 -13.97 7.91
CA ILE A 271 19.53 -13.26 6.74
C ILE A 271 19.40 -11.74 6.98
N ASN A 272 18.23 -11.29 7.42
CA ASN A 272 17.89 -9.89 7.64
C ASN A 272 18.78 -9.29 8.74
N LYS A 273 18.93 -9.96 9.89
CA LYS A 273 19.85 -9.54 10.96
C LYS A 273 21.25 -9.26 10.42
N ASN A 274 21.82 -10.20 9.68
CA ASN A 274 23.19 -10.07 9.15
C ASN A 274 23.31 -9.00 8.05
N MET A 275 22.25 -8.74 7.28
CA MET A 275 22.19 -7.63 6.31
C MET A 275 22.09 -6.26 6.99
N MET A 276 21.42 -6.16 8.14
CA MET A 276 21.24 -4.90 8.88
C MET A 276 22.47 -4.49 9.71
N TYR A 277 23.40 -5.39 10.04
CA TYR A 277 24.55 -5.06 10.88
C TYR A 277 25.60 -4.20 10.14
N PRO A 278 26.01 -3.03 10.68
CA PRO A 278 27.03 -2.15 10.07
C PRO A 278 28.40 -2.83 9.90
N PHE A 279 28.70 -3.79 10.78
CA PHE A 279 29.92 -4.60 10.79
C PHE A 279 29.68 -6.03 10.26
N GLY A 280 28.57 -6.26 9.55
CA GLY A 280 28.24 -7.56 8.97
C GLY A 280 29.25 -8.02 7.90
N GLU A 281 29.22 -9.31 7.57
CA GLU A 281 30.11 -9.88 6.54
C GLU A 281 29.78 -9.40 5.12
N PHE A 282 28.62 -8.77 4.93
CA PHE A 282 28.14 -8.25 3.65
C PHE A 282 28.64 -6.81 3.42
N LYS A 283 29.69 -6.70 2.61
CA LYS A 283 30.18 -5.40 2.14
C LYS A 283 29.16 -4.79 1.19
N LYS A 284 28.84 -3.53 1.46
CA LYS A 284 27.93 -2.71 0.65
C LYS A 284 28.46 -2.40 -0.75
N VAL A 285 29.78 -2.36 -0.90
CA VAL A 285 30.47 -2.20 -2.19
C VAL A 285 31.52 -3.29 -2.34
N ARG A 286 31.56 -3.94 -3.51
CA ARG A 286 32.54 -4.97 -3.86
C ARG A 286 33.31 -4.54 -5.09
N LYS A 287 34.64 -4.47 -4.98
CA LYS A 287 35.52 -4.22 -6.12
C LYS A 287 35.73 -5.51 -6.90
N ILE A 288 35.30 -5.54 -8.15
CA ILE A 288 35.50 -6.68 -9.04
C ILE A 288 36.54 -6.27 -10.10
N LYS A 289 37.56 -7.10 -10.29
CA LYS A 289 38.52 -6.91 -11.38
C LYS A 289 37.88 -7.39 -12.68
N THR A 290 37.77 -6.50 -13.65
CA THR A 290 37.37 -6.78 -15.03
C THR A 290 38.57 -6.62 -15.96
N PHE A 291 38.41 -7.01 -17.23
CA PHE A 291 39.49 -6.90 -18.24
C PHE A 291 39.93 -5.43 -18.47
N TYR A 292 39.03 -4.48 -18.21
CA TYR A 292 39.24 -3.04 -18.46
C TYR A 292 39.56 -2.22 -17.19
N GLY A 293 39.53 -2.83 -15.99
CA GLY A 293 39.79 -2.11 -14.74
C GLY A 293 39.23 -2.79 -13.49
N THR A 294 38.98 -1.99 -12.45
CA THR A 294 38.25 -2.41 -11.26
C THR A 294 36.90 -1.71 -11.23
N ASP A 295 35.83 -2.48 -11.27
CA ASP A 295 34.46 -1.97 -11.21
C ASP A 295 33.91 -2.14 -9.80
N ASP A 296 33.28 -1.08 -9.29
CA ASP A 296 32.60 -1.10 -8.01
C ASP A 296 31.18 -1.65 -8.21
N LYS A 297 30.91 -2.85 -7.66
CA LYS A 297 29.57 -3.43 -7.63
C LYS A 297 28.88 -3.16 -6.30
N PHE A 298 27.75 -2.48 -6.38
CA PHE A 298 26.94 -2.11 -5.22
C PHE A 298 25.96 -3.22 -4.84
N LEU A 299 25.92 -3.53 -3.55
CA LEU A 299 25.05 -4.58 -3.00
C LEU A 299 23.58 -4.31 -3.27
N TYR A 300 23.16 -3.04 -3.35
CA TYR A 300 21.78 -2.65 -3.66
C TYR A 300 21.25 -3.35 -4.93
N TYR A 301 21.98 -3.29 -6.04
CA TYR A 301 21.55 -3.87 -7.31
C TYR A 301 21.45 -5.40 -7.24
N ASP A 302 22.45 -6.04 -6.65
CA ASP A 302 22.48 -7.49 -6.53
C ASP A 302 21.39 -8.00 -5.55
N TYR A 303 21.14 -7.25 -4.48
CA TYR A 303 20.09 -7.55 -3.49
C TYR A 303 18.70 -7.32 -4.07
N LYS A 304 18.51 -6.27 -4.89
CA LYS A 304 17.24 -6.01 -5.61
C LYS A 304 16.80 -7.26 -6.39
N ARG A 305 17.73 -7.93 -7.08
CA ARG A 305 17.45 -9.17 -7.81
C ARG A 305 16.95 -10.30 -6.91
N PHE A 306 17.56 -10.44 -5.73
CA PHE A 306 17.13 -11.42 -4.73
C PHE A 306 15.73 -11.08 -4.19
N ILE A 307 15.46 -9.81 -3.88
CA ILE A 307 14.15 -9.33 -3.42
C ILE A 307 13.05 -9.66 -4.43
N TYR A 308 13.24 -9.37 -5.72
CA TYR A 308 12.24 -9.74 -6.73
C TYR A 308 11.96 -11.24 -6.76
N LYS A 309 13.01 -12.08 -6.71
CA LYS A 309 12.82 -13.54 -6.66
C LYS A 309 12.20 -14.04 -5.36
N LYS A 310 12.50 -13.39 -4.23
CA LYS A 310 11.87 -13.66 -2.93
C LYS A 310 10.36 -13.41 -3.02
N TRP A 311 9.95 -12.26 -3.52
CA TRP A 311 8.54 -11.91 -3.59
C TRP A 311 7.80 -12.59 -4.72
N GLU A 312 8.44 -12.91 -5.85
CA GLU A 312 7.87 -13.83 -6.86
C GLU A 312 7.54 -15.19 -6.24
N PHE A 313 8.40 -15.69 -5.34
CA PHE A 313 8.17 -16.94 -4.63
C PHE A 313 7.08 -16.80 -3.55
N LEU A 314 7.18 -15.81 -2.67
CA LEU A 314 6.25 -15.62 -1.55
C LEU A 314 4.83 -15.28 -2.03
N THR A 315 4.67 -14.50 -3.09
CA THR A 315 3.36 -14.21 -3.69
C THR A 315 2.69 -15.47 -4.23
N ARG A 316 3.43 -16.49 -4.68
CA ARG A 316 2.84 -17.77 -5.12
C ARG A 316 2.26 -18.61 -3.99
N ILE A 317 2.76 -18.43 -2.77
CA ILE A 317 2.32 -19.15 -1.57
C ILE A 317 1.64 -18.23 -0.56
N GLN A 318 1.19 -17.05 -1.00
CA GLN A 318 0.70 -16.00 -0.11
C GLN A 318 -0.58 -16.39 0.64
N GLU A 319 -1.37 -17.34 0.11
CA GLU A 319 -2.56 -17.86 0.78
C GLU A 319 -2.20 -18.64 2.06
N ASP A 320 -1.02 -19.26 2.08
CA ASP A 320 -0.52 -20.06 3.22
C ASP A 320 0.18 -19.20 4.29
N ILE A 321 0.34 -17.89 4.05
CA ILE A 321 1.06 -16.97 4.93
C ILE A 321 0.07 -15.98 5.54
N ARG A 322 0.08 -15.80 6.87
CA ARG A 322 -0.78 -14.78 7.51
C ARG A 322 -0.33 -13.37 7.13
N PHE A 323 -1.28 -12.44 6.99
CA PHE A 323 -1.01 -11.01 6.76
C PHE A 323 0.12 -10.44 7.64
N SER A 324 0.09 -10.71 8.95
CA SER A 324 1.09 -10.20 9.90
C SER A 324 2.51 -10.64 9.57
N SER A 325 2.69 -11.91 9.19
CA SER A 325 4.00 -12.47 8.85
C SER A 325 4.46 -12.03 7.46
N PHE A 326 3.55 -11.94 6.51
CA PHE A 326 3.82 -11.40 5.18
C PHE A 326 4.29 -9.94 5.27
N LYS A 327 3.60 -9.15 6.08
CA LYS A 327 3.91 -7.75 6.36
C LYS A 327 5.27 -7.60 7.05
N GLU A 328 5.55 -8.36 8.11
CA GLU A 328 6.85 -8.32 8.81
C GLU A 328 8.03 -8.55 7.84
N LEU A 329 7.87 -9.49 6.90
CA LEU A 329 8.88 -9.75 5.86
C LEU A 329 9.07 -8.57 4.90
N ILE A 330 7.99 -7.86 4.54
CA ILE A 330 8.04 -6.65 3.71
C ILE A 330 8.72 -5.51 4.45
N ASP A 331 8.34 -5.28 5.71
CA ASP A 331 8.89 -4.21 6.54
C ASP A 331 10.41 -4.38 6.72
N ASP A 332 10.87 -5.60 6.99
CA ASP A 332 12.29 -5.95 7.05
C ASP A 332 13.02 -5.63 5.74
N ASP A 333 12.45 -6.03 4.60
CA ASP A 333 13.05 -5.79 3.29
C ASP A 333 13.08 -4.30 2.94
N MET A 334 11.98 -3.58 3.17
CA MET A 334 11.90 -2.13 2.98
C MET A 334 12.95 -1.42 3.84
N PHE A 335 13.12 -1.83 5.10
CA PHE A 335 14.16 -1.27 5.97
C PHE A 335 15.57 -1.51 5.43
N ILE A 336 15.90 -2.74 5.02
CA ILE A 336 17.22 -3.05 4.46
C ILE A 336 17.49 -2.21 3.20
N ILE A 337 16.51 -2.11 2.30
CA ILE A 337 16.63 -1.31 1.07
C ILE A 337 16.84 0.16 1.41
N SER A 338 16.06 0.72 2.35
CA SER A 338 16.21 2.10 2.83
C SER A 338 17.61 2.37 3.38
N GLN A 339 18.19 1.45 4.15
CA GLN A 339 19.57 1.57 4.65
C GLN A 339 20.59 1.57 3.51
N LEU A 340 20.45 0.68 2.53
CA LEU A 340 21.35 0.62 1.37
C LEU A 340 21.29 1.90 0.52
N VAL A 341 20.10 2.51 0.38
CA VAL A 341 19.90 3.77 -0.33
C VAL A 341 20.50 4.96 0.45
N LYS A 342 20.27 5.03 1.77
CA LYS A 342 20.76 6.12 2.63
C LYS A 342 22.27 6.27 2.59
N GLU A 343 22.99 5.16 2.49
CA GLU A 343 24.45 5.15 2.49
C GLU A 343 25.08 5.59 1.18
N ASN A 344 24.34 5.51 0.07
CA ASN A 344 24.81 5.87 -1.25
C ASN A 344 23.68 6.57 -2.04
N PRO A 345 23.32 7.81 -1.67
CA PRO A 345 22.21 8.54 -2.26
C PRO A 345 22.43 8.90 -3.74
N GLU A 346 23.67 8.83 -4.25
CA GLU A 346 24.01 9.02 -5.66
C GLU A 346 23.28 8.02 -6.60
N PHE A 347 22.82 6.87 -6.08
CA PHE A 347 21.97 5.93 -6.86
C PHE A 347 20.59 6.47 -7.18
N ILE A 348 20.08 7.41 -6.38
CA ILE A 348 18.82 8.08 -6.68
C ILE A 348 19.01 8.98 -7.91
N GLU A 349 20.20 9.57 -8.09
CA GLU A 349 20.54 10.42 -9.23
C GLU A 349 20.82 9.62 -10.52
N GLU A 350 21.53 8.47 -10.44
CA GLU A 350 21.73 7.58 -11.62
C GLU A 350 20.40 7.12 -12.22
N ARG A 351 19.37 6.93 -11.38
CA ARG A 351 18.01 6.58 -11.80
C ARG A 351 17.40 7.63 -12.74
N ASN A 352 17.68 8.91 -12.51
CA ASN A 352 17.17 10.02 -13.34
C ASN A 352 17.84 10.08 -14.73
N VAL A 353 19.06 9.54 -14.86
CA VAL A 353 19.82 9.53 -16.14
C VAL A 353 19.50 8.28 -16.96
N MET A 354 19.36 7.12 -16.32
CA MET A 354 19.10 5.82 -16.96
C MET A 354 17.64 5.59 -17.40
N GLN A 355 16.68 6.39 -16.90
CA GLN A 355 15.26 6.36 -17.33
C GLN A 355 15.05 6.52 -18.85
N ARG A 356 16.08 6.94 -19.61
CA ARG A 356 15.99 7.15 -21.06
C ARG A 356 16.30 5.94 -21.95
N MET A 357 16.78 4.78 -21.45
CA MET A 357 17.31 3.75 -22.37
C MET A 357 16.83 2.29 -22.21
N TRP A 358 16.15 1.86 -21.14
CA TRP A 358 15.76 0.44 -20.99
C TRP A 358 14.35 0.27 -20.42
N TYR A 359 13.40 -0.06 -21.30
CA TYR A 359 12.07 -0.58 -20.98
C TYR A 359 12.18 -2.09 -20.77
N GLU A 360 12.21 -2.53 -19.51
CA GLU A 360 11.66 -3.80 -18.98
C GLU A 360 12.18 -4.00 -17.54
N GLN A 361 11.27 -3.95 -16.54
CA GLN A 361 11.46 -4.20 -15.09
C GLN A 361 12.22 -3.16 -14.23
N ASN A 362 12.00 -1.86 -14.47
CA ASN A 362 12.57 -0.75 -13.68
C ASN A 362 11.62 -0.19 -12.59
N GLU A 363 10.90 -1.05 -11.87
CA GLU A 363 10.08 -0.60 -10.74
C GLU A 363 10.95 -0.19 -9.54
N ASN A 364 10.52 0.83 -8.81
CA ASN A 364 11.10 1.17 -7.53
C ASN A 364 10.87 0.01 -6.56
N THR A 365 11.91 -0.50 -5.90
CA THR A 365 11.74 -1.68 -5.04
C THR A 365 10.77 -1.43 -3.89
N HIS A 366 10.71 -0.21 -3.35
CA HIS A 366 9.73 0.15 -2.32
C HIS A 366 8.30 0.13 -2.86
N GLU A 367 8.07 0.64 -4.07
CA GLU A 367 6.76 0.64 -4.73
C GLU A 367 6.32 -0.81 -5.03
N TYR A 368 7.21 -1.61 -5.63
CA TYR A 368 6.97 -3.03 -5.90
C TYR A 368 6.60 -3.82 -4.64
N LEU A 369 7.35 -3.63 -3.55
CA LEU A 369 7.05 -4.28 -2.27
C LEU A 369 5.70 -3.82 -1.72
N PHE A 370 5.39 -2.53 -1.84
CA PHE A 370 4.10 -2.01 -1.39
C PHE A 370 2.93 -2.53 -2.22
N ASP A 371 3.10 -2.69 -3.53
CA ASP A 371 2.09 -3.33 -4.39
C ASP A 371 1.80 -4.76 -3.94
N LYS A 372 2.83 -5.53 -3.56
CA LYS A 372 2.65 -6.87 -2.98
C LYS A 372 1.96 -6.85 -1.62
N LEU A 373 2.23 -5.84 -0.79
CA LEU A 373 1.53 -5.67 0.48
C LEU A 373 0.05 -5.32 0.27
N ILE A 374 -0.28 -4.47 -0.71
CA ILE A 374 -1.67 -4.14 -1.08
C ILE A 374 -2.40 -5.39 -1.60
N GLU A 375 -1.79 -6.15 -2.52
CA GLU A 375 -2.38 -7.40 -3.04
C GLU A 375 -2.78 -8.33 -1.89
N LYS A 376 -1.87 -8.51 -0.91
CA LYS A 376 -2.13 -9.34 0.27
C LYS A 376 -3.14 -8.71 1.24
N ALA A 377 -3.12 -7.40 1.44
CA ALA A 377 -4.07 -6.70 2.29
C ALA A 377 -5.51 -6.81 1.76
N ILE A 378 -5.70 -6.77 0.43
CA ILE A 378 -7.00 -6.97 -0.21
C ILE A 378 -7.45 -8.42 -0.02
N LEU A 379 -6.56 -9.39 -0.28
CA LEU A 379 -6.85 -10.83 -0.14
C LEU A 379 -7.33 -11.18 1.28
N ASP A 380 -6.65 -10.66 2.31
CA ASP A 380 -6.94 -10.96 3.71
C ASP A 380 -7.96 -10.00 4.35
N ASN A 381 -8.53 -9.05 3.58
CA ASN A 381 -9.41 -7.99 4.06
C ASN A 381 -8.81 -7.17 5.24
N ARG A 382 -7.56 -6.72 5.08
CA ARG A 382 -6.74 -5.96 6.05
C ARG A 382 -6.36 -4.55 5.57
N MET A 383 -7.10 -3.99 4.60
CA MET A 383 -6.82 -2.65 4.08
C MET A 383 -6.90 -1.55 5.15
N ASP A 384 -7.80 -1.65 6.13
CA ASP A 384 -7.85 -0.69 7.24
C ASP A 384 -6.56 -0.69 8.09
N GLU A 385 -5.98 -1.88 8.31
CA GLU A 385 -4.71 -2.02 9.04
C GLU A 385 -3.56 -1.38 8.26
N LEU A 386 -3.51 -1.62 6.94
CA LEU A 386 -2.52 -1.01 6.04
C LEU A 386 -2.66 0.52 5.97
N CYS A 387 -3.89 1.04 5.84
CA CYS A 387 -4.15 2.48 5.82
C CYS A 387 -3.67 3.19 7.10
N ASN A 388 -3.91 2.59 8.27
CA ASN A 388 -3.46 3.14 9.55
C ASN A 388 -1.93 3.15 9.68
N GLU A 389 -1.26 2.17 9.07
CA GLU A 389 0.19 2.15 9.02
C GLU A 389 0.76 3.19 8.08
N VAL A 390 0.25 3.30 6.86
CA VAL A 390 0.70 4.34 5.92
C VAL A 390 0.47 5.72 6.52
N LYS A 391 -0.65 5.90 7.24
CA LYS A 391 -0.88 7.09 8.06
C LYS A 391 0.29 7.33 9.02
N ARG A 392 0.68 6.33 9.81
CA ARG A 392 1.81 6.42 10.76
C ARG A 392 3.14 6.75 10.08
N THR A 393 3.47 6.12 8.95
CA THR A 393 4.73 6.38 8.23
C THR A 393 4.74 7.78 7.63
N THR A 394 3.60 8.25 7.13
CA THR A 394 3.42 9.63 6.65
C THR A 394 3.65 10.65 7.76
N MET A 395 3.18 10.41 9.00
CA MET A 395 3.49 11.29 10.15
C MET A 395 4.99 11.35 10.43
N GLN A 396 5.68 10.20 10.33
CA GLN A 396 7.10 10.10 10.67
C GLN A 396 8.02 10.84 9.69
N LEU A 397 7.55 11.18 8.48
CA LEU A 397 8.34 11.95 7.51
C LEU A 397 8.78 13.32 8.05
N GLU A 398 7.98 13.99 8.89
CA GLU A 398 8.34 15.29 9.46
C GLU A 398 9.64 15.25 10.28
N HIS A 399 9.95 14.09 10.88
CA HIS A 399 11.15 13.89 11.69
C HIS A 399 12.41 13.57 10.86
N ILE A 400 12.30 13.45 9.53
CA ILE A 400 13.44 13.17 8.62
C ILE A 400 14.18 14.46 8.23
N SER A 401 13.81 15.62 8.78
CA SER A 401 14.33 16.96 8.44
C SER A 401 15.86 17.16 8.48
N ASN A 402 16.61 16.23 9.07
CA ASN A 402 18.07 16.26 9.17
C ASN A 402 18.80 15.46 8.05
N GLU A 403 18.07 14.82 7.12
CA GLU A 403 18.67 14.06 6.03
C GLU A 403 18.96 14.92 4.78
N LYS A 404 19.77 14.39 3.85
CA LYS A 404 20.02 15.06 2.56
C LYS A 404 18.70 15.24 1.82
N LYS A 405 18.49 16.41 1.18
CA LYS A 405 17.27 16.73 0.41
C LYS A 405 16.82 15.61 -0.54
N ILE A 406 17.76 14.99 -1.24
CA ILE A 406 17.49 13.88 -2.17
C ILE A 406 16.79 12.68 -1.48
N LEU A 407 17.15 12.38 -0.23
CA LEU A 407 16.51 11.31 0.55
C LEU A 407 15.10 11.71 1.00
N ILE A 408 14.91 12.98 1.40
CA ILE A 408 13.60 13.52 1.76
C ILE A 408 12.66 13.42 0.57
N ASP A 409 13.10 13.86 -0.62
CA ASP A 409 12.32 13.80 -1.86
C ASP A 409 11.98 12.34 -2.22
N PHE A 410 12.95 11.42 -2.06
CA PHE A 410 12.75 9.99 -2.31
C PHE A 410 11.68 9.37 -1.41
N TYR A 411 11.76 9.55 -0.08
CA TYR A 411 10.77 9.01 0.83
C TYR A 411 9.40 9.69 0.70
N THR A 412 9.39 10.99 0.41
CA THR A 412 8.14 11.71 0.12
C THR A 412 7.45 11.13 -1.11
N ASN A 413 8.19 10.85 -2.19
CA ASN A 413 7.62 10.24 -3.39
C ASN A 413 7.10 8.82 -3.15
N ILE A 414 7.77 8.03 -2.30
CA ILE A 414 7.27 6.72 -1.88
C ILE A 414 5.94 6.86 -1.13
N GLU A 415 5.84 7.76 -0.15
CA GLU A 415 4.57 7.95 0.59
C GLU A 415 3.46 8.48 -0.33
N LYS A 416 3.78 9.35 -1.30
CA LYS A 416 2.82 9.78 -2.33
C LYS A 416 2.29 8.59 -3.13
N TYR A 417 3.18 7.72 -3.60
CA TYR A 417 2.80 6.50 -4.32
C TYR A 417 1.90 5.60 -3.48
N LYS A 418 2.24 5.41 -2.19
CA LYS A 418 1.44 4.58 -1.28
C LYS A 418 0.00 5.09 -1.18
N TRP A 419 -0.18 6.39 -0.97
CA TRP A 419 -1.50 7.00 -0.90
C TRP A 419 -2.25 6.93 -2.22
N GLU A 420 -1.58 7.20 -3.33
CA GLU A 420 -2.16 7.08 -4.68
C GLU A 420 -2.72 5.67 -4.91
N LYS A 421 -1.96 4.63 -4.59
CA LYS A 421 -2.42 3.24 -4.69
C LYS A 421 -3.58 2.93 -3.75
N ILE A 422 -3.58 3.43 -2.52
CA ILE A 422 -4.72 3.29 -1.61
C ILE A 422 -5.98 3.94 -2.20
N PHE A 423 -5.87 5.11 -2.84
CA PHE A 423 -7.00 5.79 -3.48
C PHE A 423 -7.51 5.06 -4.72
N GLU A 424 -6.61 4.51 -5.55
CA GLU A 424 -6.96 3.64 -6.66
C GLU A 424 -7.79 2.43 -6.18
N GLU A 425 -7.34 1.76 -5.12
CA GLU A 425 -8.03 0.58 -4.59
C GLU A 425 -9.34 0.92 -3.88
N TYR A 426 -9.41 2.04 -3.17
CA TYR A 426 -10.67 2.57 -2.62
C TYR A 426 -11.70 2.84 -3.72
N TRP A 427 -11.24 3.35 -4.87
CA TRP A 427 -12.08 3.59 -6.03
C TRP A 427 -12.58 2.29 -6.66
N LYS A 428 -11.71 1.29 -6.88
CA LYS A 428 -12.05 0.01 -7.52
C LYS A 428 -12.94 -0.87 -6.62
N ASN A 429 -12.58 -1.07 -5.36
CA ASN A 429 -13.20 -2.05 -4.47
C ASN A 429 -14.17 -1.36 -3.49
N SER A 430 -15.45 -1.28 -3.86
CA SER A 430 -16.47 -0.62 -3.03
C SER A 430 -16.76 -1.38 -1.73
N GLY A 431 -16.52 -0.71 -0.59
CA GLY A 431 -17.08 -1.10 0.72
C GLY A 431 -16.20 -1.99 1.59
N GLN A 432 -14.95 -2.25 1.21
CA GLN A 432 -14.05 -3.11 1.99
C GLN A 432 -13.33 -2.37 3.13
N PHE A 433 -13.10 -1.05 3.01
CA PHE A 433 -12.37 -0.27 4.02
C PHE A 433 -12.73 1.23 3.98
N GLU A 434 -12.39 1.97 5.05
CA GLU A 434 -12.59 3.41 5.14
C GLU A 434 -11.28 4.20 5.01
N LEU A 435 -11.36 5.42 4.47
CA LEU A 435 -10.21 6.31 4.44
C LEU A 435 -9.90 6.82 5.86
N PRO A 436 -8.61 6.90 6.25
CA PRO A 436 -8.23 7.26 7.60
C PRO A 436 -8.59 8.73 7.93
N LYS A 437 -8.92 8.98 9.20
CA LYS A 437 -9.16 10.34 9.70
C LYS A 437 -7.86 10.92 10.25
N PHE A 438 -7.45 12.08 9.72
CA PHE A 438 -6.27 12.81 10.19
C PHE A 438 -6.65 13.84 11.26
N ARG A 439 -5.72 14.10 12.19
CA ARG A 439 -5.84 15.23 13.12
C ARG A 439 -5.73 16.52 12.32
N LYS A 440 -6.56 17.51 12.67
CA LYS A 440 -6.52 18.82 12.04
C LYS A 440 -5.23 19.54 12.41
N LYS A 441 -4.74 20.39 11.49
CA LYS A 441 -3.64 21.32 11.77
C LYS A 441 -4.00 22.21 12.97
N GLU A 442 -3.04 22.44 13.86
CA GLU A 442 -3.20 23.29 15.05
C GLU A 442 -2.21 24.46 14.97
N GLU A 443 -2.67 25.68 15.23
CA GLU A 443 -1.79 26.83 15.40
C GLU A 443 -1.39 26.95 16.88
N ARG A 444 -0.09 27.02 17.17
CA ARG A 444 0.43 27.29 18.52
C ARG A 444 1.16 28.61 18.58
N VAL A 445 0.81 29.41 19.59
CA VAL A 445 1.51 30.65 19.95
C VAL A 445 2.81 30.29 20.69
N ILE A 446 3.94 30.77 20.18
CA ILE A 446 5.20 30.77 20.93
C ILE A 446 5.44 32.18 21.49
N SER A 447 5.84 32.23 22.75
CA SER A 447 5.77 33.36 23.67
C SER A 447 6.13 34.76 23.15
N THR A 448 5.39 35.76 23.66
CA THR A 448 5.67 37.19 23.63
C THR A 448 6.96 37.56 24.35
N ASN A 449 7.90 38.25 23.68
CA ASN A 449 8.89 39.07 24.37
C ASN A 449 8.16 40.33 24.90
N ARG A 450 8.28 40.66 26.19
CA ARG A 450 7.60 41.80 26.85
C ARG A 450 7.91 43.20 26.27
N TYR A 451 8.72 43.28 25.22
CA TYR A 451 9.13 44.54 24.58
C TYR A 451 8.87 44.59 23.06
N GLN A 452 8.38 43.51 22.44
CA GLN A 452 7.99 43.50 21.01
C GLN A 452 6.79 42.56 20.81
N GLU A 453 5.67 43.11 20.34
CA GLU A 453 4.44 42.40 19.94
C GLU A 453 4.62 41.58 18.65
N ASN A 454 5.59 40.67 18.59
CA ASN A 454 5.67 39.67 17.52
C ASN A 454 5.19 38.33 18.08
N ILE A 455 3.94 38.01 17.81
CA ILE A 455 3.37 36.67 18.05
C ILE A 455 3.83 35.80 16.87
N GLU A 456 4.74 34.86 17.13
CA GLU A 456 5.13 33.86 16.13
C GLU A 456 4.18 32.65 16.28
N LEU A 457 3.32 32.46 15.28
CA LEU A 457 2.42 31.31 15.18
C LEU A 457 3.11 30.19 14.42
N ILE A 458 3.29 29.03 15.07
CA ILE A 458 3.72 27.81 14.38
C ILE A 458 2.49 26.98 14.06
N THR A 459 2.33 26.62 12.78
CA THR A 459 1.36 25.62 12.36
C THR A 459 1.96 24.24 12.56
N ILE A 460 1.29 23.40 13.36
CA ILE A 460 1.69 22.01 13.60
C ILE A 460 0.75 21.13 12.79
N ASP A 461 1.32 20.30 11.92
CA ASP A 461 0.60 19.26 11.19
C ASP A 461 1.03 17.87 11.68
N PRO A 462 0.59 17.46 12.88
CA PRO A 462 1.18 16.32 13.59
C PRO A 462 0.97 14.98 12.90
N ASP A 463 0.07 14.92 11.90
CA ASP A 463 -0.19 13.72 11.11
C ASP A 463 0.32 13.85 9.66
N ASN A 464 0.99 14.96 9.29
CA ASN A 464 1.35 15.32 7.92
C ASN A 464 0.13 15.23 6.98
N TYR A 465 -0.99 15.76 7.44
CA TYR A 465 -2.29 15.76 6.76
C TYR A 465 -2.23 16.52 5.43
N GLU A 466 -1.32 17.48 5.32
CA GLU A 466 -1.07 18.21 4.08
C GLU A 466 -0.59 17.29 2.97
N LEU A 467 0.36 16.38 3.23
CA LEU A 467 0.86 15.45 2.21
C LEU A 467 -0.29 14.56 1.71
N TYR A 468 -1.03 13.94 2.63
CA TYR A 468 -2.20 13.12 2.29
C TYR A 468 -3.20 13.88 1.42
N SER A 469 -3.60 15.08 1.88
CA SER A 469 -4.59 15.91 1.19
C SER A 469 -4.08 16.37 -0.18
N SER A 470 -2.78 16.66 -0.29
CA SER A 470 -2.14 17.00 -1.56
C SER A 470 -2.23 15.86 -2.56
N VAL A 471 -1.93 14.62 -2.15
CA VAL A 471 -1.97 13.46 -3.05
C VAL A 471 -3.40 13.20 -3.48
N LEU A 472 -4.35 13.28 -2.55
CA LEU A 472 -5.76 13.08 -2.85
C LEU A 472 -6.30 14.14 -3.82
N PHE A 473 -5.93 15.41 -3.62
CA PHE A 473 -6.27 16.49 -4.54
C PHE A 473 -5.74 16.24 -5.95
N HIS A 474 -4.47 15.87 -6.09
CA HIS A 474 -3.87 15.54 -7.40
C HIS A 474 -4.49 14.29 -8.02
N TYR A 475 -4.79 13.27 -7.23
CA TYR A 475 -5.46 12.05 -7.68
C TYR A 475 -6.84 12.36 -8.25
N LEU A 476 -7.65 13.19 -7.56
CA LEU A 476 -8.98 13.57 -8.02
C LEU A 476 -8.92 14.36 -9.33
N ILE A 477 -8.00 15.33 -9.42
CA ILE A 477 -7.82 16.16 -10.63
C ILE A 477 -7.35 15.32 -11.80
N SER A 478 -6.35 14.45 -11.61
CA SER A 478 -5.73 13.69 -12.70
C SER A 478 -6.66 12.62 -13.26
N ASN A 479 -7.51 12.02 -12.42
CA ASN A 479 -8.41 10.95 -12.84
C ASN A 479 -9.82 11.42 -13.23
N PHE A 480 -10.31 12.51 -12.64
CA PHE A 480 -11.70 12.96 -12.86
C PHE A 480 -11.82 14.35 -13.46
N GLY A 481 -10.79 15.21 -13.39
CA GLY A 481 -10.86 16.55 -13.97
C GLY A 481 -12.06 17.35 -13.46
N ASP A 482 -12.86 17.89 -14.39
CA ASP A 482 -14.18 18.47 -14.10
C ASP A 482 -15.21 17.36 -13.89
N LEU A 483 -15.90 17.36 -12.75
CA LEU A 483 -16.83 16.30 -12.40
C LEU A 483 -18.10 16.39 -13.26
N ASP A 484 -18.31 15.39 -14.12
CA ASP A 484 -19.60 15.19 -14.76
C ASP A 484 -20.67 14.68 -13.75
N LYS A 485 -21.94 14.68 -14.19
CA LYS A 485 -23.07 14.24 -13.35
C LYS A 485 -22.92 12.81 -12.84
N LYS A 486 -22.40 11.90 -13.68
CA LYS A 486 -22.22 10.48 -13.34
C LYS A 486 -21.20 10.29 -12.22
N HIS A 487 -20.11 11.06 -12.24
CA HIS A 487 -19.08 11.03 -11.20
C HIS A 487 -19.57 11.71 -9.92
N PHE A 488 -20.29 12.83 -10.03
CA PHE A 488 -20.80 13.58 -8.88
C PHE A 488 -21.78 12.79 -8.00
N ASP A 489 -22.64 11.98 -8.61
CA ASP A 489 -23.59 11.14 -7.87
C ASP A 489 -22.92 10.01 -7.07
N ASN A 490 -21.62 9.79 -7.28
CA ASN A 490 -20.88 8.78 -6.55
C ASN A 490 -20.48 9.26 -5.15
N GLU A 491 -21.08 8.65 -4.12
CA GLU A 491 -20.78 8.91 -2.71
C GLU A 491 -19.29 8.72 -2.34
N LYS A 492 -18.52 7.91 -3.09
CA LYS A 492 -17.07 7.76 -2.85
C LYS A 492 -16.32 9.06 -3.11
N ILE A 493 -16.65 9.79 -4.17
CA ILE A 493 -16.00 11.07 -4.50
C ILE A 493 -16.31 12.08 -3.40
N LYS A 494 -17.56 12.13 -2.94
CA LYS A 494 -17.95 13.00 -1.81
C LYS A 494 -17.20 12.64 -0.52
N LYS A 495 -16.99 11.36 -0.24
CA LYS A 495 -16.19 10.90 0.91
C LYS A 495 -14.71 11.27 0.77
N MET A 496 -14.12 11.11 -0.42
CA MET A 496 -12.75 11.55 -0.73
C MET A 496 -12.58 13.06 -0.55
N ILE A 497 -13.51 13.87 -1.08
CA ILE A 497 -13.48 15.32 -0.91
C ILE A 497 -13.53 15.71 0.57
N LYS A 498 -14.42 15.08 1.35
CA LYS A 498 -14.53 15.31 2.80
C LYS A 498 -13.31 14.84 3.61
N ALA A 499 -12.51 13.94 3.05
CA ALA A 499 -11.32 13.40 3.72
C ALA A 499 -10.09 14.33 3.57
N MET A 500 -10.13 15.33 2.70
CA MET A 500 -9.06 16.32 2.58
C MET A 500 -9.09 17.33 3.73
N ASP A 501 -7.96 17.98 3.98
CA ASP A 501 -7.91 19.14 4.85
C ASP A 501 -8.74 20.31 4.30
N LYS A 502 -8.98 21.34 5.13
CA LYS A 502 -9.83 22.47 4.76
C LYS A 502 -9.26 23.24 3.55
N GLU A 503 -7.95 23.42 3.49
CA GLU A 503 -7.30 24.18 2.42
C GLU A 503 -7.42 23.47 1.07
N TYR A 504 -7.17 22.16 1.01
CA TYR A 504 -7.33 21.36 -0.21
C TYR A 504 -8.80 21.14 -0.57
N SER A 505 -9.72 21.06 0.40
CA SER A 505 -11.16 21.01 0.13
C SER A 505 -11.67 22.30 -0.52
N VAL A 506 -11.22 23.47 -0.04
CA VAL A 506 -11.50 24.77 -0.65
C VAL A 506 -10.84 24.86 -2.02
N ALA A 507 -9.58 24.41 -2.16
CA ALA A 507 -8.87 24.40 -3.44
C ALA A 507 -9.62 23.54 -4.48
N TYR A 508 -10.11 22.36 -4.10
CA TYR A 508 -10.88 21.50 -4.99
C TYR A 508 -12.21 22.12 -5.39
N SER A 509 -12.91 22.77 -4.44
CA SER A 509 -14.15 23.47 -4.74
C SER A 509 -13.94 24.64 -5.71
N LEU A 510 -12.89 25.44 -5.50
CA LEU A 510 -12.48 26.51 -6.42
C LEU A 510 -12.09 25.96 -7.79
N TYR A 511 -11.34 24.86 -7.84
CA TYR A 511 -10.95 24.21 -9.08
C TYR A 511 -12.18 23.77 -9.90
N GLN A 512 -13.17 23.14 -9.29
CA GLN A 512 -14.42 22.71 -9.95
C GLN A 512 -15.23 23.94 -10.42
N LEU A 513 -15.36 24.96 -9.58
CA LEU A 513 -16.10 26.18 -9.93
C LEU A 513 -15.39 27.02 -10.99
N LEU A 514 -14.07 26.97 -11.12
CA LEU A 514 -13.32 27.81 -12.07
C LEU A 514 -12.82 27.05 -13.29
N TYR A 515 -13.25 25.79 -13.47
CA TYR A 515 -12.81 24.97 -14.59
C TYR A 515 -13.19 25.61 -15.94
N PRO A 516 -12.22 25.85 -16.86
CA PRO A 516 -12.40 26.75 -18.00
C PRO A 516 -12.92 26.08 -19.29
N ASP A 517 -13.11 24.76 -19.33
CA ASP A 517 -13.47 24.01 -20.56
C ASP A 517 -14.94 23.51 -20.60
N GLY A 518 -15.79 23.91 -19.66
CA GLY A 518 -17.23 23.63 -19.72
C GLY A 518 -17.99 24.70 -20.48
N LYS A 519 -18.51 24.40 -21.68
CA LYS A 519 -19.60 25.19 -22.30
C LYS A 519 -20.75 25.29 -21.27
N ASN A 520 -20.99 26.44 -20.63
CA ASN A 520 -22.16 26.72 -19.77
C ASN A 520 -22.76 25.48 -19.05
N ASN A 521 -21.95 24.72 -18.31
CA ASN A 521 -22.40 23.52 -17.60
C ASN A 521 -22.89 23.91 -16.19
N TRP A 522 -23.87 24.83 -16.10
CA TRP A 522 -24.56 25.06 -14.83
C TRP A 522 -25.31 23.78 -14.47
N ASN A 523 -24.87 23.12 -13.42
CA ASN A 523 -25.35 21.79 -13.03
C ASN A 523 -25.30 21.63 -11.50
N GLU A 524 -25.81 20.50 -11.02
CA GLU A 524 -25.86 20.17 -9.60
C GLU A 524 -24.47 20.20 -8.92
N THR A 525 -23.38 19.95 -9.66
CA THR A 525 -22.01 20.01 -9.12
C THR A 525 -21.61 21.44 -8.79
N THR A 526 -21.96 22.39 -9.65
CA THR A 526 -21.72 23.83 -9.44
C THR A 526 -22.40 24.31 -8.16
N PHE A 527 -23.68 23.96 -7.98
CA PHE A 527 -24.42 24.31 -6.77
C PHE A 527 -23.83 23.68 -5.50
N TYR A 528 -23.42 22.41 -5.59
CA TYR A 528 -22.79 21.71 -4.47
C TYR A 528 -21.49 22.38 -4.03
N PHE A 529 -20.57 22.66 -4.96
CA PHE A 529 -19.28 23.26 -4.62
C PHE A 529 -19.42 24.73 -4.18
N GLY A 530 -20.39 25.47 -4.73
CA GLY A 530 -20.77 26.78 -4.23
C GLY A 530 -21.20 26.73 -2.76
N LYS A 531 -22.13 25.82 -2.42
CA LYS A 531 -22.55 25.59 -1.02
C LYS A 531 -21.42 25.11 -0.12
N GLN A 532 -20.49 24.30 -0.62
CA GLN A 532 -19.32 23.91 0.18
C GLN A 532 -18.42 25.11 0.49
N LEU A 533 -18.13 25.96 -0.50
CA LEU A 533 -17.37 27.19 -0.26
C LEU A 533 -18.04 28.07 0.78
N ASP A 534 -19.33 28.39 0.59
CA ASP A 534 -20.11 29.19 1.55
C ASP A 534 -19.98 28.62 2.97
N LYS A 535 -20.18 27.31 3.12
CA LYS A 535 -20.03 26.60 4.40
C LYS A 535 -18.62 26.69 4.98
N TYR A 536 -17.56 26.62 4.18
CA TYR A 536 -16.19 26.69 4.70
C TYR A 536 -15.84 28.07 5.25
N PHE A 537 -16.42 29.12 4.66
CA PHE A 537 -16.19 30.50 5.04
C PHE A 537 -17.14 31.00 6.13
N ASP A 538 -18.33 30.41 6.28
CA ASP A 538 -19.30 30.70 7.35
C ASP A 538 -18.74 30.61 8.78
N PHE A 539 -17.64 29.89 8.99
CA PHE A 539 -17.03 29.68 10.31
C PHE A 539 -16.07 30.79 10.75
N PHE A 540 -15.81 31.80 9.92
CA PHE A 540 -14.85 32.86 10.23
C PHE A 540 -15.54 34.20 10.40
N ASP A 541 -15.38 34.76 11.60
CA ASP A 541 -15.81 36.12 11.93
C ASP A 541 -14.79 37.18 11.44
N GLU A 542 -13.52 36.78 11.22
CA GLU A 542 -12.43 37.68 10.83
C GLU A 542 -12.03 37.50 9.36
N ASN A 543 -12.04 38.61 8.61
CA ASN A 543 -11.68 38.65 7.19
C ASN A 543 -10.25 38.17 6.89
N GLU A 544 -9.30 38.44 7.80
CA GLU A 544 -7.90 38.04 7.64
C GLU A 544 -7.74 36.50 7.61
N GLN A 545 -8.50 35.78 8.42
CA GLN A 545 -8.51 34.32 8.43
C GLN A 545 -9.13 33.75 7.15
N ARG A 546 -10.17 34.40 6.63
CA ARG A 546 -10.80 34.07 5.34
C ARG A 546 -9.81 34.26 4.20
N GLU A 547 -9.11 35.39 4.17
CA GLU A 547 -8.09 35.69 3.17
C GLU A 547 -6.95 34.68 3.21
N LYS A 548 -6.41 34.38 4.40
CA LYS A 548 -5.34 33.40 4.57
C LYS A 548 -5.73 32.04 4.00
N LEU A 549 -6.92 31.53 4.33
CA LEU A 549 -7.43 30.26 3.83
C LEU A 549 -7.61 30.30 2.30
N TYR A 550 -8.26 31.35 1.79
CA TYR A 550 -8.52 31.51 0.36
C TYR A 550 -7.22 31.56 -0.43
N MET A 551 -6.27 32.40 -0.03
CA MET A 551 -4.98 32.57 -0.71
C MET A 551 -4.16 31.29 -0.70
N THR A 552 -4.19 30.53 0.39
CA THR A 552 -3.54 29.23 0.49
C THR A 552 -4.15 28.24 -0.50
N ALA A 553 -5.49 28.15 -0.55
CA ALA A 553 -6.20 27.31 -1.51
C ALA A 553 -5.97 27.76 -2.96
N ALA A 554 -5.99 29.06 -3.23
CA ALA A 554 -5.76 29.65 -4.53
C ALA A 554 -4.36 29.32 -5.07
N SER A 555 -3.33 29.35 -4.21
CA SER A 555 -1.97 28.93 -4.60
C SER A 555 -1.94 27.48 -5.07
N LYS A 556 -2.65 26.58 -4.38
CA LYS A 556 -2.77 25.16 -4.74
C LYS A 556 -3.48 24.99 -6.09
N VAL A 557 -4.58 25.69 -6.34
CA VAL A 557 -5.30 25.68 -7.63
C VAL A 557 -4.41 26.20 -8.76
N SER A 558 -3.67 27.27 -8.53
CA SER A 558 -2.81 27.88 -9.56
C SER A 558 -1.68 26.98 -10.05
N ASN A 559 -1.31 25.97 -9.26
CA ASN A 559 -0.29 24.98 -9.60
C ASN A 559 -0.86 23.73 -10.33
N THR A 560 -2.16 23.71 -10.62
CA THR A 560 -2.80 22.63 -11.37
C THR A 560 -2.72 22.85 -12.88
N HIS A 561 -3.20 21.89 -13.66
CA HIS A 561 -3.22 22.01 -15.12
C HIS A 561 -4.09 23.18 -15.63
N ILE A 562 -5.01 23.74 -14.84
CA ILE A 562 -5.79 24.93 -15.22
C ILE A 562 -5.05 26.25 -14.93
N GLY A 563 -3.90 26.20 -14.27
CA GLY A 563 -3.10 27.37 -13.88
C GLY A 563 -2.66 28.26 -15.04
N HIS A 564 -2.61 27.72 -16.27
CA HIS A 564 -2.35 28.49 -17.48
C HIS A 564 -3.46 29.48 -17.85
N ARG A 565 -4.68 29.29 -17.32
CA ARG A 565 -5.84 30.20 -17.48
C ARG A 565 -6.24 30.83 -16.16
N ILE A 566 -6.35 30.03 -15.11
CA ILE A 566 -6.72 30.44 -13.76
C ILE A 566 -5.44 30.64 -12.94
N THR A 567 -4.74 31.74 -13.24
CA THR A 567 -3.49 32.08 -12.56
C THR A 567 -3.73 32.54 -11.12
N LEU A 568 -2.69 32.54 -10.29
CA LEU A 568 -2.75 33.11 -8.94
C LEU A 568 -3.16 34.59 -8.96
N LYS A 569 -2.78 35.34 -10.01
CA LYS A 569 -3.22 36.73 -10.20
C LYS A 569 -4.74 36.80 -10.36
N VAL A 570 -5.32 35.99 -11.23
CA VAL A 570 -6.78 35.95 -11.44
C VAL A 570 -7.51 35.61 -10.15
N LEU A 571 -7.02 34.60 -9.41
CA LEU A 571 -7.60 34.20 -8.14
C LEU A 571 -7.49 35.28 -7.06
N ARG A 572 -6.37 35.99 -6.99
CA ARG A 572 -6.19 37.13 -6.08
C ARG A 572 -7.18 38.24 -6.40
N GLU A 573 -7.26 38.66 -7.66
CA GLU A 573 -8.20 39.69 -8.09
C GLU A 573 -9.66 39.28 -7.82
N LEU A 574 -10.02 38.01 -8.02
CA LEU A 574 -11.35 37.49 -7.71
C LEU A 574 -11.73 37.74 -6.25
N PHE A 575 -10.80 37.52 -5.32
CA PHE A 575 -11.03 37.73 -3.90
C PHE A 575 -10.99 39.21 -3.54
N ASP A 576 -9.93 39.94 -3.90
CA ASP A 576 -9.71 41.34 -3.50
C ASP A 576 -10.84 42.26 -3.96
N THR A 577 -11.44 41.95 -5.12
CA THR A 577 -12.51 42.76 -5.71
C THR A 577 -13.93 42.34 -5.30
N ARG A 578 -14.09 41.38 -4.36
CA ARG A 578 -15.40 40.87 -3.91
C ARG A 578 -16.32 41.94 -3.29
N TYR A 579 -15.74 43.04 -2.83
CA TYR A 579 -16.43 44.21 -2.26
C TYR A 579 -16.39 45.45 -3.17
N GLN A 580 -15.70 45.35 -4.31
CA GLN A 580 -15.53 46.47 -5.21
C GLN A 580 -16.83 46.77 -5.96
N ILE A 581 -17.10 48.06 -6.16
CA ILE A 581 -18.18 48.50 -7.06
C ILE A 581 -17.66 48.42 -8.49
N ILE A 582 -18.35 47.66 -9.34
CA ILE A 582 -18.03 47.56 -10.77
C ILE A 582 -18.81 48.67 -11.49
N THR A 583 -18.08 49.64 -12.06
CA THR A 583 -18.70 50.77 -12.77
C THR A 583 -18.73 50.64 -14.29
N SER A 584 -18.09 49.61 -14.84
CA SER A 584 -18.06 49.28 -16.26
C SER A 584 -17.92 47.77 -16.46
N MET A 585 -18.73 47.20 -17.34
CA MET A 585 -18.69 45.78 -17.71
C MET A 585 -17.41 45.40 -18.45
N THR A 586 -16.70 46.37 -19.04
CA THR A 586 -15.36 46.13 -19.61
C THR A 586 -14.34 45.70 -18.57
N TYR A 587 -14.62 45.86 -17.27
CA TYR A 587 -13.82 45.31 -16.17
C TYR A 587 -13.48 43.83 -16.38
N PHE A 588 -14.43 43.01 -16.86
CA PHE A 588 -14.21 41.58 -17.05
C PHE A 588 -13.29 41.26 -18.24
N GLU A 589 -13.09 42.20 -19.17
CA GLU A 589 -12.22 42.01 -20.34
C GLU A 589 -10.73 41.97 -19.96
N GLN A 590 -10.36 42.38 -18.74
CA GLN A 590 -8.98 42.33 -18.26
C GLN A 590 -8.45 40.91 -18.01
N PHE A 591 -9.32 39.90 -18.06
CA PHE A 591 -8.98 38.48 -17.87
C PHE A 591 -9.22 37.63 -19.14
N PRO A 592 -8.69 38.03 -20.32
CA PRO A 592 -9.08 37.43 -21.60
C PRO A 592 -8.71 35.94 -21.73
N PHE A 593 -7.70 35.50 -20.99
CA PHE A 593 -7.21 34.12 -21.02
C PHE A 593 -7.90 33.19 -20.02
N SER A 594 -8.64 33.73 -19.03
CA SER A 594 -9.26 32.91 -17.98
C SER A 594 -10.41 32.07 -18.51
N ARG A 595 -11.12 32.56 -19.54
CA ARG A 595 -12.38 31.99 -20.06
C ARG A 595 -13.47 31.81 -18.98
N ILE A 596 -13.34 32.47 -17.84
CA ILE A 596 -14.37 32.52 -16.80
C ILE A 596 -15.48 33.46 -17.30
N SER A 597 -16.74 33.03 -17.24
CA SER A 597 -17.87 33.91 -17.57
C SER A 597 -18.09 34.96 -16.48
N MET A 598 -18.58 36.14 -16.86
CA MET A 598 -18.92 37.22 -15.92
C MET A 598 -19.83 36.71 -14.79
N LEU A 599 -20.82 35.89 -15.14
CA LEU A 599 -21.74 35.30 -14.17
C LEU A 599 -21.04 34.37 -13.18
N LYS A 600 -20.13 33.52 -13.65
CA LYS A 600 -19.39 32.58 -12.78
C LYS A 600 -18.43 33.33 -11.85
N TRP A 601 -17.83 34.43 -12.33
CA TRP A 601 -17.04 35.34 -11.50
C TRP A 601 -17.88 35.91 -10.35
N LEU A 602 -19.03 36.52 -10.67
CA LEU A 602 -19.93 37.11 -9.68
C LEU A 602 -20.47 36.07 -8.70
N TYR A 603 -20.79 34.87 -9.18
CA TYR A 603 -21.26 33.77 -8.35
C TYR A 603 -20.18 33.34 -7.34
N VAL A 604 -18.93 33.14 -7.78
CA VAL A 604 -17.85 32.76 -6.86
C VAL A 604 -17.54 33.89 -5.88
N GLN A 605 -17.54 35.17 -6.31
CA GLN A 605 -17.39 36.29 -5.40
C GLN A 605 -18.47 36.31 -4.32
N GLU A 606 -19.71 36.03 -4.69
CA GLU A 606 -20.81 35.97 -3.73
C GLU A 606 -20.58 34.91 -2.64
N MET A 607 -20.03 33.74 -3.00
CA MET A 607 -19.68 32.71 -2.00
C MET A 607 -18.52 33.09 -1.08
N LEU A 608 -17.79 34.16 -1.40
CA LEU A 608 -16.62 34.64 -0.66
C LEU A 608 -16.92 35.87 0.21
N VAL A 609 -18.08 36.51 0.03
CA VAL A 609 -18.52 37.68 0.81
C VAL A 609 -18.91 37.27 2.23
N GLU A 610 -18.68 38.17 3.20
CA GLU A 610 -19.12 37.99 4.58
C GLU A 610 -20.63 38.22 4.73
N LYS A 611 -21.34 37.28 5.35
CA LYS A 611 -22.82 37.35 5.50
C LYS A 611 -23.32 38.54 6.32
N TYR A 612 -22.46 39.12 7.16
CA TYR A 612 -22.82 40.27 8.01
C TYR A 612 -22.45 41.63 7.41
N GLU A 613 -21.66 41.67 6.33
CA GLU A 613 -21.36 42.91 5.63
C GLU A 613 -22.43 43.18 4.55
N CYS A 614 -23.26 44.21 4.76
CA CYS A 614 -24.27 44.68 3.80
C CYS A 614 -23.70 45.23 2.47
N LYS A 615 -22.43 44.97 2.13
CA LYS A 615 -21.76 45.52 0.95
C LYS A 615 -21.14 44.42 0.11
N SER A 616 -21.95 43.52 -0.43
CA SER A 616 -21.49 42.70 -1.56
C SER A 616 -21.19 43.60 -2.78
N SER A 617 -20.25 43.22 -3.66
CA SER A 617 -19.91 43.98 -4.87
C SER A 617 -21.16 44.44 -5.63
N SER A 618 -21.43 45.75 -5.70
CA SER A 618 -22.54 46.28 -6.49
C SER A 618 -22.06 46.62 -7.91
N ILE A 619 -22.95 46.47 -8.88
CA ILE A 619 -22.68 46.90 -10.27
C ILE A 619 -23.45 48.20 -10.49
N LEU A 620 -22.72 49.30 -10.70
CA LEU A 620 -23.26 50.65 -10.85
C LEU A 620 -22.67 51.29 -12.11
N ILE A 621 -23.33 51.12 -13.24
CA ILE A 621 -22.80 51.52 -14.54
C ILE A 621 -22.87 53.04 -14.71
N ASP A 622 -21.73 53.69 -14.95
CA ASP A 622 -21.64 55.15 -15.02
C ASP A 622 -22.24 55.73 -16.32
N ASN A 623 -22.18 54.99 -17.43
CA ASN A 623 -22.63 55.46 -18.74
C ASN A 623 -23.70 54.56 -19.37
N LYS A 624 -24.97 54.95 -19.23
CA LYS A 624 -26.14 54.23 -19.79
C LYS A 624 -26.18 54.20 -21.33
N GLU A 625 -25.50 55.10 -22.02
CA GLU A 625 -25.64 55.27 -23.48
C GLU A 625 -24.60 54.48 -24.29
N ASP A 626 -23.62 53.84 -23.62
CA ASP A 626 -22.64 53.01 -24.31
C ASP A 626 -23.26 51.68 -24.78
N GLU A 627 -23.35 51.51 -26.10
CA GLU A 627 -23.93 50.32 -26.73
C GLU A 627 -23.16 49.04 -26.38
N LYS A 628 -21.84 49.12 -26.14
CA LYS A 628 -21.03 47.95 -25.76
C LYS A 628 -21.35 47.51 -24.34
N GLU A 629 -21.45 48.46 -23.41
CA GLU A 629 -21.86 48.20 -22.02
C GLU A 629 -23.24 47.55 -21.97
N GLN A 630 -24.23 48.12 -22.67
CA GLN A 630 -25.58 47.56 -22.73
C GLN A 630 -25.60 46.12 -23.24
N ARG A 631 -24.80 45.80 -24.27
CA ARG A 631 -24.70 44.43 -24.80
C ARG A 631 -24.10 43.45 -23.79
N LEU A 632 -23.08 43.85 -23.04
CA LEU A 632 -22.45 43.00 -22.01
C LEU A 632 -23.38 42.78 -20.81
N VAL A 633 -24.13 43.82 -20.41
CA VAL A 633 -25.17 43.69 -19.37
C VAL A 633 -26.26 42.73 -19.82
N GLU A 634 -26.75 42.88 -21.06
CA GLU A 634 -27.76 41.98 -21.62
C GLU A 634 -27.27 40.54 -21.65
N GLU A 635 -26.01 40.31 -22.06
CA GLU A 635 -25.39 39.00 -22.06
C GLU A 635 -25.32 38.39 -20.65
N LEU A 636 -24.91 39.18 -19.65
CA LEU A 636 -24.88 38.75 -18.26
C LEU A 636 -26.29 38.38 -17.75
N VAL A 637 -27.27 39.26 -17.93
CA VAL A 637 -28.66 39.04 -17.49
C VAL A 637 -29.26 37.81 -18.17
N VAL A 638 -29.09 37.65 -19.49
CA VAL A 638 -29.57 36.47 -20.21
C VAL A 638 -28.83 35.22 -19.78
N SER A 639 -27.52 35.29 -19.52
CA SER A 639 -26.77 34.15 -19.00
C SER A 639 -27.26 33.71 -17.63
N TYR A 640 -27.70 34.64 -16.78
CA TYR A 640 -28.30 34.35 -15.49
C TYR A 640 -29.65 33.67 -15.62
N LEU A 641 -30.53 34.17 -16.49
CA LEU A 641 -31.82 33.53 -16.72
C LEU A 641 -31.66 32.11 -17.31
N ARG A 642 -30.69 31.90 -18.21
CA ARG A 642 -30.33 30.57 -18.72
C ARG A 642 -29.79 29.65 -17.62
N MET A 643 -28.97 30.18 -16.72
CA MET A 643 -28.51 29.42 -15.56
C MET A 643 -29.69 28.95 -14.70
N ILE A 644 -30.72 29.78 -14.51
CA ILE A 644 -31.93 29.41 -13.78
C ILE A 644 -32.78 28.39 -14.56
N ASP A 645 -32.81 28.47 -15.90
CA ASP A 645 -33.40 27.40 -16.73
C ASP A 645 -32.73 26.04 -16.48
N ASP A 646 -31.40 26.03 -16.43
CA ASP A 646 -30.61 24.80 -16.25
C ASP A 646 -30.62 24.29 -14.80
N LEU A 647 -30.62 25.20 -13.82
CA LEU A 647 -30.51 24.90 -12.39
C LEU A 647 -31.37 25.87 -11.53
N PRO A 648 -32.69 25.60 -11.42
CA PRO A 648 -33.65 26.47 -10.75
C PRO A 648 -33.28 26.79 -9.29
N GLU A 649 -32.61 25.87 -8.60
CA GLU A 649 -32.21 26.01 -7.19
C GLU A 649 -31.29 27.21 -6.93
N LEU A 650 -30.63 27.74 -7.97
CA LEU A 650 -29.82 28.95 -7.85
C LEU A 650 -30.64 30.24 -7.74
N SER A 651 -31.97 30.20 -7.95
CA SER A 651 -32.84 31.36 -7.74
C SER A 651 -32.88 31.81 -6.28
N THR A 652 -32.56 30.91 -5.35
CA THR A 652 -32.54 31.20 -3.91
C THR A 652 -31.30 31.99 -3.47
N ASN A 653 -30.32 32.18 -4.35
CA ASN A 653 -29.14 32.99 -4.03
C ASN A 653 -29.48 34.48 -4.09
N GLU A 654 -29.83 35.05 -2.94
CA GLU A 654 -30.28 36.43 -2.82
C GLU A 654 -29.22 37.44 -3.24
N GLY A 655 -27.96 37.26 -2.84
CA GLY A 655 -26.91 38.23 -3.15
C GLY A 655 -26.58 38.28 -4.65
N LEU A 656 -26.50 37.13 -5.32
CA LEU A 656 -26.33 37.10 -6.78
C LEU A 656 -27.57 37.66 -7.49
N ARG A 657 -28.78 37.29 -7.04
CA ARG A 657 -30.04 37.83 -7.57
C ARG A 657 -30.03 39.34 -7.49
N ASP A 658 -29.75 39.92 -6.33
CA ASP A 658 -29.84 41.36 -6.10
C ASP A 658 -28.81 42.14 -6.95
N LYS A 659 -27.60 41.60 -7.15
CA LYS A 659 -26.59 42.14 -8.08
C LYS A 659 -27.05 42.20 -9.53
N ILE A 660 -27.84 41.21 -9.96
CA ILE A 660 -28.30 41.12 -11.34
C ILE A 660 -29.61 41.87 -11.52
N VAL A 661 -30.49 41.83 -10.51
CA VAL A 661 -31.72 42.64 -10.41
C VAL A 661 -31.40 44.12 -10.60
N SER A 662 -30.34 44.63 -9.97
CA SER A 662 -29.95 46.03 -10.11
C SER A 662 -29.62 46.42 -11.55
N LEU A 663 -29.31 45.46 -12.43
CA LEU A 663 -28.99 45.68 -13.84
C LEU A 663 -30.21 45.70 -14.77
N PHE A 664 -31.37 45.19 -14.33
CA PHE A 664 -32.57 45.22 -15.17
C PHE A 664 -33.13 46.63 -15.40
N GLU A 665 -32.81 47.60 -14.54
CA GLU A 665 -33.13 49.02 -14.77
C GLU A 665 -32.31 49.64 -15.93
N TRP A 666 -31.25 48.95 -16.38
CA TRP A 666 -30.25 49.46 -17.31
C TRP A 666 -30.32 48.77 -18.68
N VAL A 667 -31.05 47.67 -18.79
CA VAL A 667 -31.19 46.93 -20.06
C VAL A 667 -32.59 46.35 -20.23
N THR A 668 -33.13 46.49 -21.43
CA THR A 668 -34.30 45.72 -21.87
C THR A 668 -33.81 44.57 -22.74
N ILE A 669 -34.16 43.34 -22.39
CA ILE A 669 -33.75 42.15 -23.16
C ILE A 669 -34.36 42.23 -24.55
N ARG A 670 -33.52 42.13 -25.59
CA ARG A 670 -33.96 42.16 -26.98
C ARG A 670 -34.96 41.05 -27.26
N LYS A 671 -36.00 41.41 -28.02
CA LYS A 671 -37.07 40.54 -28.51
C LYS A 671 -36.60 39.13 -28.88
N TRP A 672 -35.55 39.03 -29.69
CA TRP A 672 -35.09 37.75 -30.22
C TRP A 672 -34.54 36.82 -29.13
N LEU A 673 -33.90 37.36 -28.08
CA LEU A 673 -33.37 36.61 -26.94
C LEU A 673 -34.51 36.07 -26.06
N LEU A 674 -35.56 36.85 -25.83
CA LEU A 674 -36.77 36.35 -25.16
C LEU A 674 -37.47 35.27 -25.99
N SER A 675 -37.51 35.44 -27.32
CA SER A 675 -38.24 34.53 -28.22
C SER A 675 -37.54 33.18 -28.48
N LYS A 676 -36.20 33.13 -28.38
CA LYS A 676 -35.40 31.95 -28.75
C LYS A 676 -34.36 31.53 -27.71
N GLY A 677 -34.02 32.42 -26.79
CA GLY A 677 -32.84 32.30 -25.95
C GLY A 677 -33.07 31.74 -24.55
N LEU A 678 -34.32 31.64 -24.10
CA LEU A 678 -34.71 31.21 -22.75
C LEU A 678 -35.74 30.09 -22.79
N GLY A 679 -35.69 29.24 -21.77
CA GLY A 679 -36.71 28.24 -21.46
C GLY A 679 -37.85 28.83 -20.62
N VAL A 680 -38.84 28.00 -20.31
CA VAL A 680 -40.02 28.44 -19.56
C VAL A 680 -39.69 28.88 -18.13
N VAL A 681 -38.71 28.22 -17.49
CA VAL A 681 -38.30 28.48 -16.11
C VAL A 681 -37.66 29.87 -15.99
N GLY A 682 -36.71 30.18 -16.87
CA GLY A 682 -36.03 31.45 -16.96
C GLY A 682 -36.97 32.59 -17.36
N LEU A 683 -37.95 32.33 -18.23
CA LEU A 683 -38.99 33.31 -18.57
C LEU A 683 -39.93 33.62 -17.39
N MET A 684 -40.39 32.58 -16.68
CA MET A 684 -41.21 32.73 -15.47
C MET A 684 -40.44 33.46 -14.36
N TYR A 685 -39.15 33.15 -14.20
CA TYR A 685 -38.30 33.87 -13.24
C TYR A 685 -38.04 35.31 -13.65
N TYR A 686 -37.84 35.58 -14.95
CA TYR A 686 -37.70 36.95 -15.44
C TYR A 686 -38.94 37.79 -15.15
N GLU A 687 -40.13 37.24 -15.41
CA GLU A 687 -41.37 37.89 -15.06
C GLU A 687 -41.48 38.16 -13.55
N TYR A 688 -41.16 37.17 -12.72
CA TYR A 688 -41.15 37.31 -11.26
C TYR A 688 -40.23 38.46 -10.81
N LEU A 689 -39.01 38.55 -11.36
CA LEU A 689 -38.08 39.65 -11.08
C LEU A 689 -38.67 41.01 -11.52
N LEU A 690 -39.33 41.06 -12.68
CA LEU A 690 -39.97 42.29 -13.15
C LEU A 690 -41.12 42.74 -12.23
N MET A 691 -41.96 41.81 -11.80
CA MET A 691 -43.12 42.10 -10.95
C MET A 691 -42.72 42.54 -9.55
N TYR A 692 -41.83 41.79 -8.90
CA TYR A 692 -41.62 41.92 -7.45
C TYR A 692 -40.34 42.65 -7.07
N HIS A 693 -39.29 42.53 -7.89
CA HIS A 693 -37.99 43.11 -7.56
C HIS A 693 -37.76 44.46 -8.23
N THR A 694 -38.08 44.61 -9.52
CA THR A 694 -37.92 45.89 -10.23
C THR A 694 -39.17 46.77 -10.19
N LYS A 695 -40.35 46.17 -9.95
CA LYS A 695 -41.67 46.84 -10.04
C LYS A 695 -41.94 47.51 -11.40
N ASN A 696 -41.28 47.06 -12.46
CA ASN A 696 -41.39 47.59 -13.83
C ASN A 696 -42.08 46.60 -14.78
N PHE A 697 -42.95 45.73 -14.25
CA PHE A 697 -43.62 44.72 -15.05
C PHE A 697 -44.59 45.30 -16.08
N ASN A 698 -44.40 44.93 -17.34
CA ASN A 698 -45.32 45.16 -18.44
C ASN A 698 -45.38 43.92 -19.33
N GLN A 699 -46.57 43.36 -19.52
CA GLN A 699 -46.79 42.15 -20.32
C GLN A 699 -46.45 42.34 -21.80
N GLU A 700 -46.52 43.57 -22.32
CA GLU A 700 -46.17 43.87 -23.72
C GLU A 700 -44.74 43.43 -24.06
N ILE A 701 -43.81 43.39 -23.08
CA ILE A 701 -42.43 42.91 -23.28
C ILE A 701 -42.42 41.46 -23.84
N PHE A 702 -43.30 40.60 -23.32
CA PHE A 702 -43.41 39.21 -23.76
C PHE A 702 -44.21 39.08 -25.07
N ILE A 703 -45.19 39.95 -25.30
CA ILE A 703 -45.95 39.96 -26.56
C ILE A 703 -45.06 40.43 -27.71
N ASP A 704 -44.27 41.47 -27.48
CA ASP A 704 -43.31 41.97 -28.45
C ASP A 704 -42.33 40.86 -28.86
N ALA A 705 -41.92 39.97 -27.93
CA ALA A 705 -41.11 38.78 -28.21
C ALA A 705 -41.66 37.92 -29.36
N ILE A 706 -42.98 37.84 -29.50
CA ILE A 706 -43.67 37.03 -30.50
C ILE A 706 -44.31 37.85 -31.64
N ARG A 707 -44.36 39.19 -31.56
CA ARG A 707 -45.02 40.10 -32.53
C ARG A 707 -44.14 40.38 -33.75
N PHE A 708 -44.57 39.99 -34.95
CA PHE A 708 -43.90 40.32 -36.23
C PHE A 708 -44.79 41.25 -37.06
N SER A 709 -44.30 42.45 -37.36
CA SER A 709 -44.93 43.40 -38.26
C SER A 709 -44.33 43.29 -39.66
N ASN A 710 -45.19 43.10 -40.66
CA ASN A 710 -44.95 43.52 -42.05
C ASN A 710 -46.04 44.53 -42.40
N ASP A 711 -45.74 45.50 -43.28
CA ASP A 711 -46.45 46.77 -43.53
C ASP A 711 -47.98 46.74 -43.74
N GLU A 712 -48.65 45.58 -43.71
CA GLU A 712 -50.11 45.46 -43.89
C GLU A 712 -50.84 44.63 -42.80
N LYS A 713 -50.16 43.80 -41.98
CA LYS A 713 -50.79 43.02 -40.88
C LYS A 713 -49.79 42.61 -39.78
N GLU A 714 -50.21 42.70 -38.52
CA GLU A 714 -49.51 42.07 -37.40
C GLU A 714 -49.70 40.55 -37.40
N ARG A 715 -48.62 39.79 -37.18
CA ARG A 715 -48.66 38.34 -36.98
C ARG A 715 -47.87 37.93 -35.76
N TYR A 716 -48.23 36.81 -35.15
CA TYR A 716 -47.57 36.32 -33.95
C TYR A 716 -46.91 34.96 -34.23
N TYR A 717 -45.67 34.76 -33.79
CA TYR A 717 -44.94 33.50 -34.02
C TYR A 717 -44.15 33.06 -32.78
N PHE A 718 -44.35 31.81 -32.39
CA PHE A 718 -43.63 31.15 -31.30
C PHE A 718 -42.36 30.49 -31.84
N MET A 719 -41.23 31.17 -31.63
CA MET A 719 -39.93 30.82 -32.19
C MET A 719 -39.19 29.71 -31.42
N SER A 720 -39.56 29.44 -30.16
CA SER A 720 -39.06 28.35 -29.32
C SER A 720 -40.19 27.68 -28.54
N ASP A 721 -39.92 26.49 -28.01
CA ASP A 721 -40.84 25.82 -27.10
C ASP A 721 -40.94 26.61 -25.77
N GLY A 722 -39.85 27.20 -25.26
CA GLY A 722 -39.87 27.94 -23.99
C GLY A 722 -40.87 29.10 -23.94
N ILE A 723 -40.89 29.95 -24.97
CA ILE A 723 -41.86 31.06 -25.04
C ILE A 723 -43.28 30.56 -25.29
N LEU A 724 -43.46 29.45 -26.01
CA LEU A 724 -44.78 28.82 -26.15
C LEU A 724 -45.30 28.29 -24.81
N GLU A 725 -44.47 27.51 -24.11
CA GLU A 725 -44.75 26.95 -22.80
C GLU A 725 -45.10 28.05 -21.79
N PHE A 726 -44.39 29.18 -21.83
CA PHE A 726 -44.71 30.37 -21.03
C PHE A 726 -46.13 30.87 -21.30
N PHE A 727 -46.49 31.16 -22.56
CA PHE A 727 -47.83 31.66 -22.89
C PHE A 727 -48.94 30.64 -22.62
N VAL A 728 -48.67 29.34 -22.77
CA VAL A 728 -49.60 28.28 -22.39
C VAL A 728 -49.85 28.30 -20.87
N TRP A 729 -48.79 28.45 -20.08
CA TRP A 729 -48.91 28.57 -18.63
C TRP A 729 -49.68 29.82 -18.21
N LYS A 730 -49.62 30.89 -19.00
CA LYS A 730 -50.34 32.14 -18.76
C LYS A 730 -51.82 32.13 -19.13
N LEU A 731 -52.36 31.07 -19.73
CA LEU A 731 -53.76 31.01 -20.18
C LEU A 731 -54.80 31.27 -19.07
N ILE A 732 -54.46 30.94 -17.83
CA ILE A 732 -55.32 31.12 -16.65
C ILE A 732 -54.92 32.35 -15.81
N ASP A 733 -53.85 33.05 -16.20
CA ASP A 733 -53.34 34.21 -15.47
C ASP A 733 -54.15 35.46 -15.85
N ASP A 734 -54.88 36.00 -14.88
CA ASP A 734 -55.73 37.19 -15.06
C ASP A 734 -54.96 38.39 -15.59
N THR A 735 -53.65 38.48 -15.31
CA THR A 735 -52.82 39.56 -15.82
C THR A 735 -52.81 39.51 -17.35
N TYR A 736 -52.67 38.35 -17.98
CA TYR A 736 -52.60 38.18 -19.44
C TYR A 736 -53.96 38.08 -20.15
N LYS A 737 -55.07 38.15 -19.42
CA LYS A 737 -56.43 37.90 -19.96
C LYS A 737 -56.76 38.69 -21.24
N LYS A 738 -56.40 39.98 -21.28
CA LYS A 738 -56.62 40.86 -22.46
C LYS A 738 -55.85 40.39 -23.70
N ILE A 739 -54.70 39.76 -23.50
CA ILE A 739 -53.84 39.29 -24.59
C ILE A 739 -54.51 38.13 -25.31
N PHE A 740 -55.15 37.23 -24.55
CA PHE A 740 -55.86 36.08 -25.09
C PHE A 740 -57.22 36.43 -25.72
N GLU A 741 -57.65 37.70 -25.71
CA GLU A 741 -58.79 38.17 -26.53
C GLU A 741 -58.39 38.31 -28.02
N ASN A 742 -57.08 38.40 -28.32
CA ASN A 742 -56.57 38.49 -29.68
C ASN A 742 -56.60 37.13 -30.39
N LYS A 743 -57.49 37.00 -31.39
CA LYS A 743 -57.68 35.77 -32.18
C LYS A 743 -56.43 35.30 -32.91
N GLU A 744 -55.55 36.21 -33.36
CA GLU A 744 -54.30 35.84 -34.05
C GLU A 744 -53.30 35.17 -33.09
N ILE A 745 -53.24 35.61 -31.83
CA ILE A 745 -52.40 34.98 -30.80
C ILE A 745 -52.92 33.58 -30.48
N LEU A 746 -54.23 33.43 -30.25
CA LEU A 746 -54.84 32.11 -30.01
C LEU A 746 -54.63 31.16 -31.19
N PHE A 747 -54.78 31.64 -32.43
CA PHE A 747 -54.51 30.86 -33.64
C PHE A 747 -53.04 30.41 -33.70
N SER A 748 -52.12 31.29 -33.30
CA SER A 748 -50.68 30.99 -33.28
C SER A 748 -50.33 29.95 -32.21
N ILE A 749 -50.94 30.04 -31.02
CA ILE A 749 -50.84 29.02 -29.96
C ILE A 749 -51.38 27.68 -30.46
N LYS A 750 -52.61 27.66 -30.99
CA LYS A 750 -53.26 26.45 -31.56
C LYS A 750 -52.36 25.77 -32.58
N SER A 751 -51.82 26.53 -33.52
CA SER A 751 -50.97 26.03 -34.60
C SER A 751 -49.67 25.44 -34.07
N LYS A 752 -48.98 26.15 -33.17
CA LYS A 752 -47.69 25.71 -32.63
C LYS A 752 -47.86 24.53 -31.66
N VAL A 753 -48.82 24.56 -30.75
CA VAL A 753 -49.10 23.45 -29.82
C VAL A 753 -49.50 22.20 -30.60
N SER A 754 -50.41 22.30 -31.59
CA SER A 754 -50.78 21.16 -32.43
C SER A 754 -49.59 20.52 -33.13
N TYR A 755 -48.64 21.34 -33.59
CA TYR A 755 -47.38 20.87 -34.16
C TYR A 755 -46.49 20.18 -33.12
N THR A 756 -46.32 20.78 -31.93
CA THR A 756 -45.52 20.20 -30.82
C THR A 756 -46.08 18.86 -30.36
N LEU A 757 -47.41 18.75 -30.16
CA LEU A 757 -48.06 17.50 -29.78
C LEU A 757 -47.84 16.38 -30.81
N ARG A 758 -47.99 16.68 -32.10
CA ARG A 758 -47.77 15.69 -33.18
C ARG A 758 -46.30 15.31 -33.33
N SER A 759 -45.40 16.27 -33.23
CA SER A 759 -43.96 16.03 -33.42
C SER A 759 -43.34 15.22 -32.30
N LYS A 760 -43.78 15.42 -31.05
CA LYS A 760 -43.31 14.68 -29.86
C LYS A 760 -44.20 13.48 -29.51
N ASN A 761 -45.29 13.25 -30.25
CA ASN A 761 -46.27 12.18 -30.03
C ASN A 761 -46.81 12.17 -28.59
N MET A 762 -47.32 13.33 -28.14
CA MET A 762 -47.86 13.51 -26.79
C MET A 762 -49.29 14.04 -26.81
N THR A 763 -50.01 13.81 -25.71
CA THR A 763 -51.34 14.34 -25.42
C THR A 763 -51.27 15.75 -24.81
N VAL A 764 -52.40 16.47 -24.76
CA VAL A 764 -52.49 17.79 -24.10
C VAL A 764 -52.10 17.68 -22.63
N ASN A 765 -52.54 16.63 -21.94
CA ASN A 765 -52.21 16.41 -20.53
C ASN A 765 -50.71 16.20 -20.33
N GLU A 766 -50.08 15.31 -21.11
CA GLU A 766 -48.64 15.07 -21.05
C GLU A 766 -47.84 16.35 -21.34
N PHE A 767 -48.30 17.18 -22.28
CA PHE A 767 -47.66 18.47 -22.56
C PHE A 767 -47.71 19.44 -21.38
N VAL A 768 -48.87 19.62 -20.75
CA VAL A 768 -49.01 20.52 -19.60
C VAL A 768 -48.26 19.96 -18.39
N GLU A 769 -48.26 18.64 -18.20
CA GLU A 769 -47.53 17.96 -17.13
C GLU A 769 -46.00 18.10 -17.30
N GLU A 770 -45.47 18.04 -18.54
CA GLU A 770 -44.05 18.36 -18.81
C GLU A 770 -43.69 19.79 -18.41
N ILE A 771 -44.56 20.77 -18.67
CA ILE A 771 -44.32 22.16 -18.25
C ILE A 771 -44.36 22.27 -16.73
N TYR A 772 -45.34 21.63 -16.10
CA TYR A 772 -45.47 21.58 -14.64
C TYR A 772 -44.20 21.05 -13.99
N ILE A 773 -43.66 19.91 -14.44
CA ILE A 773 -42.44 19.31 -13.89
C ILE A 773 -41.24 20.25 -13.95
N LYS A 774 -41.13 21.07 -14.99
CA LYS A 774 -40.07 22.09 -15.10
C LYS A 774 -40.26 23.21 -14.07
N LEU A 775 -41.50 23.63 -13.86
CA LEU A 775 -41.85 24.79 -13.02
C LEU A 775 -42.01 24.47 -11.53
N ASP A 776 -42.34 23.23 -11.16
CA ASP A 776 -42.49 22.75 -9.78
C ASP A 776 -41.21 22.93 -8.94
N LYS A 777 -40.07 23.09 -9.62
CA LYS A 777 -38.76 23.35 -9.00
C LYS A 777 -38.55 24.79 -8.53
N LEU A 778 -39.42 25.73 -8.91
CA LEU A 778 -39.29 27.14 -8.54
C LEU A 778 -40.02 27.41 -7.21
N GLU A 779 -39.27 27.72 -6.16
CA GLU A 779 -39.85 27.93 -4.81
C GLU A 779 -40.91 29.04 -4.73
N PHE A 780 -40.83 30.06 -5.59
CA PHE A 780 -41.78 31.18 -5.58
C PHE A 780 -43.09 30.88 -6.33
N LEU A 781 -43.15 29.78 -7.10
CA LEU A 781 -44.30 29.43 -7.92
C LEU A 781 -45.11 28.34 -7.20
N GLN A 782 -46.21 28.72 -6.54
CA GLN A 782 -47.15 27.74 -5.99
C GLN A 782 -48.13 27.31 -7.08
N VAL A 783 -48.03 26.05 -7.53
CA VAL A 783 -48.93 25.48 -8.54
C VAL A 783 -49.72 24.33 -7.90
N GLY A 784 -51.04 24.45 -7.91
CA GLY A 784 -51.93 23.37 -7.50
C GLY A 784 -52.31 22.46 -8.66
N LYS A 785 -52.75 21.24 -8.36
CA LYS A 785 -53.36 20.34 -9.36
C LYS A 785 -54.54 20.96 -10.10
N ILE A 786 -55.26 21.87 -9.44
CA ILE A 786 -56.37 22.63 -10.03
C ILE A 786 -55.89 23.52 -11.17
N ASP A 787 -54.72 24.15 -11.04
CA ASP A 787 -54.18 25.03 -12.09
C ASP A 787 -53.82 24.23 -13.35
N ILE A 788 -53.27 23.02 -13.17
CA ILE A 788 -52.99 22.08 -14.25
C ILE A 788 -54.28 21.72 -15.00
N ASP A 789 -55.34 21.36 -14.27
CA ASP A 789 -56.64 21.02 -14.86
C ASP A 789 -57.24 22.21 -15.63
N LEU A 790 -57.18 23.42 -15.05
CA LEU A 790 -57.68 24.64 -15.69
C LEU A 790 -56.91 24.99 -16.96
N ILE A 791 -55.58 24.94 -16.94
CA ILE A 791 -54.74 25.17 -18.13
C ILE A 791 -55.04 24.11 -19.19
N THR A 792 -55.13 22.85 -18.80
CA THR A 792 -55.42 21.71 -19.71
C THR A 792 -56.77 21.88 -20.41
N ASN A 793 -57.81 22.22 -19.64
CA ASN A 793 -59.15 22.47 -20.17
C ASN A 793 -59.14 23.66 -21.14
N ARG A 794 -58.54 24.79 -20.71
CA ARG A 794 -58.48 26.00 -21.52
C ARG A 794 -57.69 25.81 -22.82
N LEU A 795 -56.59 25.06 -22.75
CA LEU A 795 -55.79 24.71 -23.92
C LEU A 795 -56.55 23.77 -24.86
N SER A 796 -57.31 22.82 -24.31
CA SER A 796 -58.17 21.90 -25.09
C SER A 796 -59.27 22.65 -25.84
N GLU A 797 -59.92 23.63 -25.21
CA GLU A 797 -60.89 24.53 -25.87
C GLU A 797 -60.23 25.21 -27.08
N ILE A 798 -59.05 25.80 -26.92
CA ILE A 798 -58.32 26.48 -28.01
C ILE A 798 -57.97 25.52 -29.16
N LEU A 799 -57.66 24.26 -28.85
CA LEU A 799 -57.23 23.27 -29.85
C LEU A 799 -58.40 22.66 -30.63
N PHE A 800 -59.53 22.41 -29.97
CA PHE A 800 -60.63 21.60 -30.54
C PHE A 800 -61.89 22.41 -30.88
N GLU A 801 -62.05 23.62 -30.36
CA GLU A 801 -63.02 24.63 -30.80
C GLU A 801 -62.38 25.59 -31.81
#